data_AF-U7LAR0-F1
#
_entry.id   AF-U7LAR0-F1
#
_cell.length_a   1.000
_cell.length_b   1.000
_cell.length_c   1.000
_cell.angle_alpha   90.00
_cell.angle_beta   90.00
_cell.angle_gamma   90.00
#
_symmetry.space_group_name_H-M   'P 1'
#
loop_
_entity.id
_entity.type
_entity.pdbx_description
1 polymer ?
#
loop_
_entity_poly.entity_id
_entity_poly.type
_entity_poly.pdbx_seq_one_letter_code
_entity_poly.pdbx_strand_id
1 'polypeptide(L)'
;MSQEKFRSQLSSFADAAVFQGIPHLRLSPATHTLELYLPALTAGYEPEDPQWTVSAQLLNDSEDTRKFYYVEGEEPGLWISMPHPFSHLSVSFEEHTLEFAGVANGGLVLDSTHRPLDTTAAIPKGSYTFIAPAGTEFTKAKAGEARSHGAWEGWSIFPLEVSQSFTVEAPQQEPATIKVSGSPDFAWDMAVKSLPNAHGLDGELVYTQSPRVIANTELSMELTYVPIGGEEEAVLEDELPEGIHEVLPADAFEDPWVGRYRFSLYKDEELVDIQYLNFAETLHMRAKNEGPRGTNFRFIDALGNLSPFSYALASAPSKPIQMEKGQRVFGEDESVREETIGSEAGYELTFQVEPATIRTRVKRTAAEPVDYLDKQVILADQLDADALFTIHSPEPLPLAKFVVIDKNQKIRDLVTANGSTEAATSLSVPNRALKSALTKKTSLELYLLWSTLSYEEYLEGLPEKERAAHQKRSFDRRVMEYEATAASDLIYAAIATVRKAPLISRATIEDGILVPEQPHEEEVELLAWAWPLGNPAGEPMPLDPTEEGFELPEELLDAGHLIVDFREDEPASDLAAPQYPPASALIIFQDGETANTEGLWPTYAAMRRLAPKAKETFEAIIKEIEADPRASMDALMAADFEPGQRMRAFVRTGLVSRNFRREEPAEKPSSLLAALADAAHDYIEAHGSAALARVPSTGVDDVTRPMLLMSATGEAPTPSTANDQLCDDAHRIAALRECFANDLALTRLGTISNLRSTALQLRVTLQQLGVDKSVLHTLLALDAFGDGNSELGDSAWMPFISYVFAITARGVANGKLADPAFAAALDGALPQLAEAVSLAPQLFYRDILTAEALTLS
;
A
#
# COMPACT_ATOMS: atom_id res chain seq x y z
N MET A 1 -7.25 -20.86 11.30
CA MET A 1 -7.25 -20.92 12.78
C MET A 1 -8.49 -21.67 13.27
N SER A 2 -8.43 -22.42 14.37
CA SER A 2 -9.64 -23.00 14.98
C SER A 2 -10.43 -21.94 15.74
N GLN A 3 -11.77 -22.02 15.74
CA GLN A 3 -12.62 -21.09 16.48
C GLN A 3 -12.32 -21.09 17.99
N GLU A 4 -11.92 -22.23 18.56
CA GLU A 4 -11.51 -22.35 19.97
C GLU A 4 -10.30 -21.48 20.32
N LYS A 5 -9.28 -21.42 19.43
CA LYS A 5 -8.09 -20.58 19.67
C LYS A 5 -8.46 -19.10 19.68
N PHE A 6 -9.28 -18.67 18.73
CA PHE A 6 -9.75 -17.30 18.64
C PHE A 6 -10.56 -16.89 19.88
N ARG A 7 -11.47 -17.76 20.37
CA ARG A 7 -12.23 -17.50 21.60
C ARG A 7 -11.34 -17.34 22.82
N SER A 8 -10.35 -18.22 22.99
CA SER A 8 -9.37 -18.09 24.09
C SER A 8 -8.57 -16.79 24.02
N GLN A 9 -8.25 -16.30 22.81
CA GLN A 9 -7.57 -15.02 22.63
C GLN A 9 -8.50 -13.85 22.95
N LEU A 10 -9.76 -13.90 22.51
CA LEU A 10 -10.76 -12.88 22.84
C LEU A 10 -10.96 -12.73 24.35
N SER A 11 -11.12 -13.85 25.08
CA SER A 11 -11.25 -13.82 26.54
C SER A 11 -10.04 -13.17 27.21
N SER A 12 -8.82 -13.43 26.71
CA SER A 12 -7.60 -12.81 27.24
C SER A 12 -7.62 -11.28 27.19
N PHE A 13 -8.17 -10.69 26.13
CA PHE A 13 -8.31 -9.23 26.02
C PHE A 13 -9.53 -8.71 26.78
N ALA A 14 -10.65 -9.44 26.77
CA ALA A 14 -11.91 -8.99 27.38
C ALA A 14 -11.88 -9.04 28.91
N ASP A 15 -11.24 -10.06 29.48
CA ASP A 15 -11.14 -10.25 30.93
C ASP A 15 -10.02 -9.40 31.55
N ALA A 16 -9.10 -8.90 30.72
CA ALA A 16 -8.09 -7.95 31.15
C ALA A 16 -8.74 -6.60 31.38
N ALA A 17 -8.88 -6.19 32.64
CA ALA A 17 -9.34 -4.87 33.07
C ALA A 17 -8.41 -3.70 32.63
N VAL A 18 -7.51 -3.98 31.70
CA VAL A 18 -6.44 -3.12 31.19
C VAL A 18 -6.80 -2.54 29.84
N PHE A 19 -7.70 -3.15 29.05
CA PHE A 19 -8.04 -2.66 27.70
C PHE A 19 -9.45 -2.09 27.64
N GLN A 20 -9.64 -0.93 26.99
CA GLN A 20 -10.97 -0.33 26.77
C GLN A 20 -11.71 -0.89 25.54
N GLY A 21 -11.17 -1.95 24.91
CA GLY A 21 -11.66 -2.56 23.69
C GLY A 21 -10.81 -3.76 23.28
N ILE A 22 -11.10 -4.32 22.11
CA ILE A 22 -10.36 -5.46 21.55
C ILE A 22 -9.80 -5.05 20.18
N PRO A 23 -8.55 -5.44 19.84
CA PRO A 23 -8.03 -5.20 18.50
C PRO A 23 -8.93 -5.84 17.43
N HIS A 24 -9.25 -5.11 16.37
CA HIS A 24 -10.08 -5.64 15.29
C HIS A 24 -9.82 -4.91 13.98
N LEU A 25 -10.15 -5.57 12.87
CA LEU A 25 -10.03 -5.01 11.54
C LEU A 25 -11.36 -4.42 11.08
N ARG A 26 -11.28 -3.34 10.31
CA ARG A 26 -12.43 -2.71 9.67
C ARG A 26 -12.08 -2.29 8.25
N LEU A 27 -13.07 -2.37 7.37
CA LEU A 27 -12.98 -1.70 6.07
C LEU A 27 -13.53 -0.27 6.19
N SER A 28 -12.65 0.73 6.07
CA SER A 28 -13.03 2.13 6.11
C SER A 28 -14.03 2.48 5.01
N PRO A 29 -15.24 2.98 5.33
CA PRO A 29 -16.22 3.35 4.31
C PRO A 29 -15.81 4.61 3.53
N ALA A 30 -14.93 5.44 4.09
CA ALA A 30 -14.49 6.69 3.48
C ALA A 30 -13.34 6.48 2.48
N THR A 31 -12.39 5.61 2.81
CA THR A 31 -11.17 5.40 2.01
C THR A 31 -11.10 4.04 1.33
N HIS A 32 -12.03 3.12 1.65
CA HIS A 32 -12.01 1.72 1.20
C HIS A 32 -10.68 1.02 1.54
N THR A 33 -10.12 1.35 2.70
CA THR A 33 -8.87 0.74 3.18
C THR A 33 -9.13 -0.13 4.39
N LEU A 34 -8.41 -1.23 4.48
CA LEU A 34 -8.44 -2.09 5.64
C LEU A 34 -7.60 -1.43 6.76
N GLU A 35 -8.23 -1.19 7.90
CA GLU A 35 -7.65 -0.53 9.07
C GLU A 35 -7.70 -1.49 10.26
N LEU A 36 -6.67 -1.46 11.12
CA LEU A 36 -6.60 -2.18 12.38
C LEU A 36 -6.78 -1.17 13.53
N TYR A 37 -7.70 -1.46 14.43
CA TYR A 37 -7.86 -0.74 15.69
C TYR A 37 -6.95 -1.35 16.77
N LEU A 38 -6.22 -0.48 17.48
CA LEU A 38 -5.43 -0.80 18.66
C LEU A 38 -6.08 -0.09 19.86
N PRO A 39 -6.68 -0.81 20.82
CA PRO A 39 -7.43 -0.20 21.90
C PRO A 39 -6.53 0.59 22.86
N ALA A 40 -7.09 1.65 23.45
CA ALA A 40 -6.46 2.37 24.56
C ALA A 40 -6.42 1.50 25.82
N LEU A 41 -5.48 1.81 26.71
CA LEU A 41 -5.35 1.15 28.02
C LEU A 41 -6.16 1.90 29.07
N THR A 42 -6.64 1.19 30.10
CA THR A 42 -7.33 1.79 31.24
C THR A 42 -6.43 2.84 31.93
N ALA A 43 -7.00 3.99 32.29
CA ALA A 43 -6.26 5.08 32.92
C ALA A 43 -5.51 4.61 34.18
N GLY A 44 -4.25 5.04 34.32
CA GLY A 44 -3.38 4.66 35.44
C GLY A 44 -2.74 3.27 35.36
N TYR A 45 -2.87 2.56 34.23
CA TYR A 45 -2.06 1.37 33.95
C TYR A 45 -0.66 1.77 33.46
N GLU A 46 0.39 1.22 34.06
CA GLU A 46 1.79 1.45 33.70
C GLU A 46 2.39 0.15 33.14
N PRO A 47 2.43 -0.03 31.80
CA PRO A 47 2.98 -1.24 31.18
C PRO A 47 4.49 -1.37 31.32
N GLU A 48 5.01 -2.60 31.33
CA GLU A 48 6.46 -2.85 31.27
C GLU A 48 7.03 -2.55 29.87
N ASP A 49 6.26 -2.89 28.82
CA ASP A 49 6.55 -2.55 27.42
C ASP A 49 5.40 -1.70 26.85
N PRO A 50 5.53 -0.36 26.77
CA PRO A 50 4.47 0.57 26.40
C PRO A 50 4.18 0.58 24.88
N GLN A 51 4.19 -0.58 24.22
CA GLN A 51 4.10 -0.66 22.76
C GLN A 51 3.20 -1.80 22.28
N TRP A 52 2.34 -1.48 21.31
CA TRP A 52 1.69 -2.47 20.48
C TRP A 52 2.67 -2.99 19.43
N THR A 53 2.72 -4.30 19.23
CA THR A 53 3.45 -4.93 18.13
C THR A 53 2.47 -5.55 17.14
N VAL A 54 2.61 -5.19 15.86
CA VAL A 54 1.78 -5.68 14.76
C VAL A 54 2.67 -6.38 13.74
N SER A 55 2.53 -7.71 13.64
CA SER A 55 3.32 -8.55 12.73
C SER A 55 2.43 -9.13 11.64
N ALA A 56 2.70 -8.80 10.39
CA ALA A 56 2.00 -9.29 9.21
C ALA A 56 2.90 -10.22 8.39
N GLN A 57 2.43 -11.43 8.11
CA GLN A 57 3.04 -12.28 7.11
C GLN A 57 2.48 -11.89 5.74
N LEU A 58 3.33 -11.39 4.85
CA LEU A 58 2.95 -10.95 3.51
C LEU A 58 2.74 -12.15 2.57
N LEU A 59 2.18 -11.91 1.38
CA LEU A 59 1.87 -12.98 0.42
C LEU A 59 3.11 -13.67 -0.19
N ASN A 60 4.30 -13.07 -0.06
CA ASN A 60 5.60 -13.65 -0.41
C ASN A 60 6.29 -14.34 0.78
N ASP A 61 5.55 -14.60 1.87
CA ASP A 61 6.02 -15.19 3.13
C ASP A 61 7.02 -14.35 3.93
N SER A 62 7.38 -13.14 3.48
CA SER A 62 8.16 -12.22 4.30
C SER A 62 7.34 -11.65 5.45
N GLU A 63 7.98 -11.39 6.58
CA GLU A 63 7.34 -10.79 7.76
C GLU A 63 7.58 -9.28 7.79
N ASP A 64 6.51 -8.52 8.07
CA ASP A 64 6.51 -7.08 8.27
C ASP A 64 6.07 -6.81 9.72
N THR A 65 6.96 -6.29 10.55
CA THR A 65 6.69 -6.00 11.97
C THR A 65 6.77 -4.50 12.22
N ARG A 66 5.71 -3.96 12.81
CA ARG A 66 5.55 -2.54 13.13
C ARG A 66 5.22 -2.38 14.60
N LYS A 67 5.64 -1.26 15.20
CA LYS A 67 5.40 -0.96 16.61
C LYS A 67 4.76 0.41 16.79
N PHE A 68 3.86 0.53 17.75
CA PHE A 68 3.10 1.77 18.02
C PHE A 68 3.01 2.04 19.50
N TYR A 69 2.95 3.31 19.91
CA TYR A 69 2.68 3.66 21.30
C TYR A 69 1.30 3.15 21.73
N TYR A 70 1.17 2.83 23.01
CA TYR A 70 -0.15 2.73 23.61
C TYR A 70 -0.77 4.12 23.80
N VAL A 71 -2.10 4.15 23.87
CA VAL A 71 -2.87 5.35 24.20
C VAL A 71 -3.41 5.22 25.61
N GLU A 72 -3.31 6.27 26.41
CA GLU A 72 -3.85 6.30 27.78
C GLU A 72 -5.36 6.55 27.75
N GLY A 73 -6.09 5.92 28.69
CA GLY A 73 -7.53 5.69 28.60
C GLY A 73 -8.48 6.89 28.61
N GLU A 74 -7.99 8.13 28.68
CA GLU A 74 -8.83 9.30 28.44
C GLU A 74 -8.98 9.58 26.94
N GLU A 75 -8.11 9.00 26.11
CA GLU A 75 -8.10 9.15 24.66
C GLU A 75 -8.54 7.85 23.95
N PRO A 76 -9.11 7.94 22.73
CA PRO A 76 -9.48 6.75 21.98
C PRO A 76 -8.26 6.00 21.46
N GLY A 77 -8.42 4.68 21.30
CA GLY A 77 -7.42 3.83 20.66
C GLY A 77 -7.01 4.27 19.24
N LEU A 78 -5.89 3.73 18.76
CA LEU A 78 -5.27 4.10 17.50
C LEU A 78 -5.83 3.29 16.32
N TRP A 79 -6.14 3.97 15.21
CA TRP A 79 -6.41 3.32 13.93
C TRP A 79 -5.18 3.36 13.03
N ILE A 80 -4.71 2.19 12.59
CA ILE A 80 -3.59 2.08 11.65
C ILE A 80 -4.03 1.41 10.36
N SER A 81 -3.47 1.84 9.22
CA SER A 81 -3.80 1.22 7.93
C SER A 81 -3.03 -0.09 7.72
N MET A 82 -3.63 -1.02 6.97
CA MET A 82 -2.93 -2.20 6.46
C MET A 82 -2.38 -1.89 5.06
N PRO A 83 -1.07 -1.59 4.92
CA PRO A 83 -0.52 -1.10 3.66
C PRO A 83 -0.43 -2.18 2.57
N HIS A 84 -0.33 -3.45 2.95
CA HIS A 84 -0.15 -4.57 2.04
C HIS A 84 -1.13 -5.71 2.34
N PRO A 85 -1.50 -6.51 1.32
CA PRO A 85 -2.17 -7.79 1.54
C PRO A 85 -1.29 -8.74 2.37
N PHE A 86 -1.90 -9.45 3.30
CA PHE A 86 -1.22 -10.38 4.20
C PHE A 86 -1.91 -11.75 4.18
N SER A 87 -1.17 -12.82 4.43
CA SER A 87 -1.68 -14.19 4.62
C SER A 87 -2.01 -14.48 6.09
N HIS A 88 -1.36 -13.78 7.01
CA HIS A 88 -1.58 -13.86 8.44
C HIS A 88 -1.23 -12.53 9.13
N LEU A 89 -1.91 -12.21 10.21
CA LEU A 89 -1.66 -11.01 11.02
C LEU A 89 -1.71 -11.39 12.51
N SER A 90 -0.75 -10.89 13.28
CA SER A 90 -0.68 -11.01 14.73
C SER A 90 -0.56 -9.63 15.36
N VAL A 91 -1.32 -9.39 16.43
CA VAL A 91 -1.31 -8.15 17.19
C VAL A 91 -1.08 -8.50 18.65
N SER A 92 -0.03 -7.94 19.23
CA SER A 92 0.37 -8.25 20.61
C SER A 92 0.65 -7.00 21.43
N PHE A 93 0.33 -7.10 22.71
CA PHE A 93 0.65 -6.13 23.75
C PHE A 93 1.00 -6.92 25.01
N GLU A 94 2.23 -6.77 25.52
CA GLU A 94 2.77 -7.60 26.60
C GLU A 94 2.52 -9.12 26.36
N GLU A 95 1.88 -9.83 27.28
CA GLU A 95 1.52 -11.25 27.10
C GLU A 95 0.28 -11.52 26.23
N HIS A 96 -0.48 -10.49 25.88
CA HIS A 96 -1.74 -10.63 25.15
C HIS A 96 -1.47 -10.66 23.65
N THR A 97 -2.03 -11.65 22.94
CA THR A 97 -1.86 -11.79 21.48
C THR A 97 -3.16 -12.21 20.81
N LEU A 98 -3.56 -11.45 19.80
CA LEU A 98 -4.70 -11.74 18.93
C LEU A 98 -4.22 -11.97 17.50
N GLU A 99 -4.65 -13.07 16.91
CA GLU A 99 -4.28 -13.44 15.55
C GLU A 99 -5.48 -13.30 14.60
N PHE A 100 -5.22 -12.96 13.35
CA PHE A 100 -6.22 -12.86 12.29
C PHE A 100 -5.82 -13.73 11.08
N ALA A 101 -6.84 -14.34 10.46
CA ALA A 101 -6.65 -14.97 9.14
C ALA A 101 -6.46 -13.90 8.06
N GLY A 102 -5.60 -14.16 7.09
CA GLY A 102 -5.39 -13.29 5.94
C GLY A 102 -5.96 -13.86 4.65
N VAL A 103 -5.36 -13.46 3.53
CA VAL A 103 -5.70 -13.90 2.17
C VAL A 103 -5.47 -15.40 2.04
N ALA A 104 -6.52 -16.11 1.62
CA ALA A 104 -6.48 -17.53 1.25
C ALA A 104 -7.52 -17.83 0.16
N ASN A 105 -7.28 -18.84 -0.68
CA ASN A 105 -8.21 -19.23 -1.75
C ASN A 105 -8.61 -18.06 -2.69
N GLY A 106 -7.64 -17.19 -3.02
CA GLY A 106 -7.83 -16.08 -3.97
C GLY A 106 -8.25 -14.74 -3.36
N GLY A 107 -8.49 -14.63 -2.06
CA GLY A 107 -8.80 -13.34 -1.42
C GLY A 107 -8.93 -13.38 0.09
N LEU A 108 -9.18 -12.21 0.69
CA LEU A 108 -9.51 -12.03 2.10
C LEU A 108 -11.04 -11.94 2.25
N VAL A 109 -11.61 -12.71 3.18
CA VAL A 109 -13.06 -12.70 3.47
C VAL A 109 -13.30 -12.06 4.82
N LEU A 110 -14.14 -11.03 4.85
CA LEU A 110 -14.61 -10.39 6.07
C LEU A 110 -16.10 -10.69 6.27
N ASP A 111 -16.51 -10.97 7.50
CA ASP A 111 -17.91 -11.10 7.88
C ASP A 111 -18.63 -9.73 8.00
N SER A 112 -19.90 -9.73 8.42
CA SER A 112 -20.71 -8.52 8.60
C SER A 112 -20.23 -7.60 9.72
N THR A 113 -19.33 -8.09 10.58
CA THR A 113 -18.64 -7.35 11.65
C THR A 113 -17.19 -7.05 11.27
N HIS A 114 -16.85 -7.17 9.98
CA HIS A 114 -15.51 -6.94 9.42
C HIS A 114 -14.39 -7.85 9.94
N ARG A 115 -14.72 -8.98 10.56
CA ARG A 115 -13.71 -9.94 11.04
C ARG A 115 -13.25 -10.88 9.92
N PRO A 116 -11.94 -11.09 9.75
CA PRO A 116 -11.43 -12.05 8.79
C PRO A 116 -11.83 -13.49 9.09
N LEU A 117 -12.24 -14.21 8.04
CA LEU A 117 -12.55 -15.64 8.10
C LEU A 117 -11.50 -16.46 7.36
N ASP A 118 -11.08 -17.56 7.99
CA ASP A 118 -10.20 -18.55 7.36
C ASP A 118 -10.98 -19.39 6.34
N THR A 119 -10.79 -19.08 5.05
CA THR A 119 -11.47 -19.77 3.94
C THR A 119 -10.92 -21.16 3.65
N THR A 120 -9.84 -21.59 4.32
CA THR A 120 -9.37 -22.99 4.23
C THR A 120 -10.31 -23.94 4.97
N ALA A 121 -11.06 -23.41 5.94
CA ALA A 121 -12.19 -24.07 6.59
C ALA A 121 -13.52 -23.74 5.87
N ALA A 122 -14.57 -24.48 6.19
CA ALA A 122 -15.89 -24.18 5.65
C ALA A 122 -16.50 -22.97 6.36
N ILE A 123 -16.89 -21.94 5.59
CA ILE A 123 -17.54 -20.74 6.12
C ILE A 123 -19.06 -20.92 6.21
N PRO A 124 -19.76 -20.24 7.13
CA PRO A 124 -21.22 -20.30 7.18
C PRO A 124 -21.89 -19.68 5.94
N LYS A 125 -23.21 -19.81 5.85
CA LYS A 125 -24.02 -19.05 4.87
C LYS A 125 -24.22 -17.63 5.38
N GLY A 126 -24.16 -16.64 4.50
CA GLY A 126 -24.37 -15.25 4.87
C GLY A 126 -23.87 -14.24 3.84
N SER A 127 -23.84 -12.98 4.27
CA SER A 127 -23.29 -11.84 3.54
C SER A 127 -21.85 -11.58 3.99
N TYR A 128 -20.97 -11.33 3.03
CA TYR A 128 -19.54 -11.16 3.26
C TYR A 128 -18.99 -10.01 2.43
N THR A 129 -17.85 -9.48 2.86
CA THR A 129 -17.00 -8.61 2.04
C THR A 129 -15.79 -9.42 1.58
N PHE A 130 -15.56 -9.51 0.28
CA PHE A 130 -14.44 -10.25 -0.30
C PHE A 130 -13.45 -9.26 -0.92
N ILE A 131 -12.20 -9.27 -0.48
CA ILE A 131 -11.13 -8.40 -1.00
C ILE A 131 -10.18 -9.28 -1.82
N ALA A 132 -10.05 -9.01 -3.11
CA ALA A 132 -9.32 -9.87 -4.05
C ALA A 132 -8.67 -9.07 -5.19
N PRO A 133 -7.73 -9.65 -5.95
CA PRO A 133 -7.19 -8.99 -7.15
C PRO A 133 -8.30 -8.57 -8.14
N ALA A 134 -8.13 -7.43 -8.79
CA ALA A 134 -9.08 -6.89 -9.75
C ALA A 134 -9.27 -7.84 -10.94
N GLY A 135 -10.52 -8.07 -11.35
CA GLY A 135 -10.86 -9.09 -12.36
C GLY A 135 -11.18 -10.47 -11.77
N THR A 136 -11.26 -10.61 -10.45
CA THR A 136 -11.74 -11.85 -9.81
C THR A 136 -13.20 -12.11 -10.15
N GLU A 137 -13.49 -13.35 -10.58
CA GLU A 137 -14.85 -13.81 -10.87
C GLU A 137 -15.33 -14.84 -9.83
N PHE A 138 -16.65 -14.85 -9.61
CA PHE A 138 -17.29 -15.75 -8.66
C PHE A 138 -18.33 -16.63 -9.36
N THR A 139 -18.19 -17.94 -9.20
CA THR A 139 -19.17 -18.92 -9.69
C THR A 139 -19.98 -19.48 -8.53
N LYS A 140 -21.32 -19.38 -8.60
CA LYS A 140 -22.30 -19.81 -7.57
C LYS A 140 -22.36 -18.94 -6.30
N ALA A 141 -21.73 -17.77 -6.29
CA ALA A 141 -22.00 -16.69 -5.34
C ALA A 141 -22.64 -15.50 -6.06
N LYS A 142 -23.42 -14.68 -5.35
CA LYS A 142 -23.98 -13.45 -5.91
C LYS A 142 -23.09 -12.28 -5.48
N ALA A 143 -22.32 -11.74 -6.41
CA ALA A 143 -21.47 -10.58 -6.17
C ALA A 143 -22.21 -9.27 -6.46
N GLY A 144 -21.97 -8.26 -5.63
CA GLY A 144 -22.34 -6.87 -5.86
C GLY A 144 -21.35 -6.17 -6.79
N GLU A 145 -21.55 -4.87 -6.98
CA GLU A 145 -20.63 -4.03 -7.75
C GLU A 145 -19.27 -3.93 -7.05
N ALA A 146 -18.20 -4.24 -7.80
CA ALA A 146 -16.84 -4.19 -7.30
C ALA A 146 -16.36 -2.75 -7.15
N ARG A 147 -15.55 -2.49 -6.13
CA ARG A 147 -14.91 -1.18 -5.92
C ARG A 147 -13.43 -1.35 -5.74
N SER A 148 -12.61 -0.42 -6.21
CA SER A 148 -11.16 -0.45 -5.97
C SER A 148 -10.86 -0.36 -4.47
N HIS A 149 -9.91 -1.17 -4.01
CA HIS A 149 -9.37 -1.03 -2.67
C HIS A 149 -8.49 0.22 -2.60
N GLY A 150 -8.56 0.99 -1.50
CA GLY A 150 -7.94 2.31 -1.43
C GLY A 150 -6.44 2.34 -1.12
N ALA A 151 -5.84 1.20 -0.76
CA ALA A 151 -4.40 1.07 -0.48
C ALA A 151 -3.72 -0.03 -1.33
N TRP A 152 -4.27 -1.25 -1.30
CA TRP A 152 -3.77 -2.38 -2.09
C TRP A 152 -4.00 -2.19 -3.60
N GLU A 153 -2.94 -1.73 -4.28
CA GLU A 153 -2.96 -1.51 -5.73
C GLU A 153 -3.31 -2.79 -6.50
N GLY A 154 -4.25 -2.67 -7.44
CA GLY A 154 -4.73 -3.82 -8.24
C GLY A 154 -5.70 -4.74 -7.50
N TRP A 155 -6.19 -4.37 -6.31
CA TRP A 155 -7.21 -5.11 -5.57
C TRP A 155 -8.58 -4.43 -5.63
N SER A 156 -9.62 -5.23 -5.48
CA SER A 156 -11.02 -4.83 -5.49
C SER A 156 -11.79 -5.47 -4.33
N ILE A 157 -12.82 -4.77 -3.89
CA ILE A 157 -13.73 -5.15 -2.82
C ILE A 157 -15.07 -5.55 -3.44
N PHE A 158 -15.55 -6.73 -3.09
CA PHE A 158 -16.77 -7.33 -3.61
C PHE A 158 -17.72 -7.64 -2.45
N PRO A 159 -18.92 -7.03 -2.40
CA PRO A 159 -19.99 -7.52 -1.55
C PRO A 159 -20.43 -8.89 -2.07
N LEU A 160 -20.47 -9.92 -1.23
CA LEU A 160 -20.85 -11.29 -1.60
C LEU A 160 -22.02 -11.79 -0.77
N GLU A 161 -23.00 -12.40 -1.45
CA GLU A 161 -24.07 -13.19 -0.84
C GLU A 161 -23.83 -14.67 -1.12
N VAL A 162 -23.66 -15.47 -0.06
CA VAL A 162 -23.21 -16.86 -0.13
C VAL A 162 -24.24 -17.79 0.50
N SER A 163 -24.75 -18.75 -0.29
CA SER A 163 -25.77 -19.73 0.14
C SER A 163 -25.35 -21.19 -0.07
N GLN A 164 -24.27 -21.42 -0.82
CA GLN A 164 -23.70 -22.71 -1.18
C GLN A 164 -22.22 -22.53 -1.51
N SER A 165 -21.46 -23.63 -1.50
CA SER A 165 -20.05 -23.60 -1.91
C SER A 165 -19.90 -22.98 -3.29
N PHE A 166 -18.91 -22.11 -3.43
CA PHE A 166 -18.67 -21.31 -4.62
C PHE A 166 -17.20 -21.38 -5.03
N THR A 167 -16.94 -21.08 -6.29
CA THR A 167 -15.58 -21.07 -6.86
C THR A 167 -15.17 -19.62 -7.07
N VAL A 168 -13.94 -19.31 -6.66
CA VAL A 168 -13.26 -18.04 -6.87
C VAL A 168 -12.23 -18.25 -7.97
N GLU A 169 -12.34 -17.44 -9.02
CA GLU A 169 -11.40 -17.41 -10.15
C GLU A 169 -10.68 -16.06 -10.10
N ALA A 170 -9.63 -15.99 -9.27
CA ALA A 170 -8.79 -14.81 -9.20
C ALA A 170 -7.82 -14.78 -10.41
N PRO A 171 -7.53 -13.59 -10.98
CA PRO A 171 -6.60 -13.46 -12.09
C PRO A 171 -5.28 -14.14 -11.77
N GLN A 172 -4.79 -14.94 -12.73
CA GLN A 172 -3.48 -15.57 -12.67
C GLN A 172 -3.29 -16.60 -11.53
N GLN A 173 -4.36 -17.02 -10.86
CA GLN A 173 -4.34 -18.07 -9.83
C GLN A 173 -5.17 -19.29 -10.26
N GLU A 174 -4.91 -20.46 -9.67
CA GLU A 174 -5.79 -21.62 -9.87
C GLU A 174 -7.15 -21.37 -9.20
N PRO A 175 -8.27 -21.76 -9.84
CA PRO A 175 -9.59 -21.65 -9.25
C PRO A 175 -9.67 -22.36 -7.90
N ALA A 176 -10.09 -21.62 -6.86
CA ALA A 176 -10.24 -22.16 -5.52
C ALA A 176 -11.73 -22.35 -5.19
N THR A 177 -12.07 -23.45 -4.52
CA THR A 177 -13.44 -23.69 -4.06
C THR A 177 -13.56 -23.44 -2.58
N ILE A 178 -14.33 -22.42 -2.20
CA ILE A 178 -14.64 -22.12 -0.81
C ILE A 178 -15.86 -22.96 -0.40
N LYS A 179 -15.67 -23.77 0.65
CA LYS A 179 -16.72 -24.64 1.18
C LYS A 179 -17.65 -23.83 2.06
N VAL A 180 -18.94 -24.07 1.92
CA VAL A 180 -19.97 -23.44 2.76
C VAL A 180 -20.65 -24.51 3.62
N SER A 181 -20.72 -24.25 4.93
CA SER A 181 -21.28 -25.15 5.93
C SER A 181 -22.76 -24.81 6.23
N GLY A 182 -23.29 -25.35 7.34
CA GLY A 182 -24.66 -25.08 7.81
C GLY A 182 -24.84 -23.64 8.31
N SER A 183 -25.99 -23.37 8.92
CA SER A 183 -26.21 -22.09 9.61
C SER A 183 -25.25 -21.96 10.79
N PRO A 184 -24.68 -20.77 11.06
CA PRO A 184 -23.84 -20.55 12.24
C PRO A 184 -24.70 -20.62 13.52
N ASP A 185 -24.07 -20.79 14.69
CA ASP A 185 -24.79 -20.76 15.99
C ASP A 185 -25.55 -19.44 16.18
N PHE A 186 -24.96 -18.33 15.71
CA PHE A 186 -25.62 -17.03 15.65
C PHE A 186 -25.09 -16.21 14.46
N ALA A 187 -25.79 -15.13 14.12
CA ALA A 187 -25.33 -14.13 13.15
C ALA A 187 -25.73 -12.72 13.59
N TRP A 188 -24.88 -11.75 13.26
CA TRP A 188 -25.12 -10.33 13.51
C TRP A 188 -25.81 -9.67 12.31
N ASP A 189 -26.91 -8.96 12.57
CA ASP A 189 -27.52 -8.01 11.64
C ASP A 189 -27.21 -6.59 12.12
N MET A 190 -26.09 -6.08 11.59
CA MET A 190 -25.58 -4.74 11.85
C MET A 190 -26.11 -3.70 10.85
N ALA A 191 -26.90 -4.11 9.86
CA ALA A 191 -27.37 -3.27 8.76
C ALA A 191 -28.57 -2.39 9.18
N VAL A 192 -28.45 -1.71 10.31
CA VAL A 192 -29.45 -0.83 10.91
C VAL A 192 -29.04 0.64 10.76
N LYS A 193 -29.95 1.57 11.07
CA LYS A 193 -29.65 3.01 10.90
C LYS A 193 -28.60 3.50 11.90
N SER A 194 -27.55 4.11 11.38
CA SER A 194 -26.60 4.95 12.12
C SER A 194 -26.86 6.45 11.91
N LEU A 195 -26.29 7.27 12.79
CA LEU A 195 -26.27 8.71 12.68
C LEU A 195 -25.32 9.11 11.53
N PRO A 196 -25.78 9.83 10.49
CA PRO A 196 -24.91 10.20 9.36
C PRO A 196 -23.83 11.18 9.82
N ASN A 197 -22.65 11.22 9.20
CA ASN A 197 -21.56 12.15 9.56
C ASN A 197 -21.16 12.11 11.05
N ALA A 198 -21.27 10.95 11.70
CA ALA A 198 -20.94 10.82 13.11
C ALA A 198 -20.36 9.45 13.45
N HIS A 199 -19.36 9.44 14.32
CA HIS A 199 -18.70 8.25 14.86
C HIS A 199 -18.41 8.45 16.36
N GLY A 200 -18.41 7.38 17.13
CA GLY A 200 -17.95 7.41 18.53
C GLY A 200 -16.47 7.80 18.59
N LEU A 201 -15.95 8.12 19.78
CA LEU A 201 -14.53 8.48 19.92
C LEU A 201 -13.60 7.33 19.46
N ASP A 202 -14.03 6.07 19.60
CA ASP A 202 -13.35 4.89 19.07
C ASP A 202 -13.40 4.78 17.53
N GLY A 203 -14.00 5.74 16.83
CA GLY A 203 -14.13 5.77 15.37
C GLY A 203 -15.26 4.89 14.83
N GLU A 204 -16.00 4.18 15.70
CA GLU A 204 -17.10 3.30 15.29
C GLU A 204 -18.41 4.03 15.05
N LEU A 205 -19.34 3.40 14.33
CA LEU A 205 -20.63 4.02 13.99
C LEU A 205 -21.47 4.30 15.24
N VAL A 206 -22.17 5.45 15.25
CA VAL A 206 -23.20 5.75 16.25
C VAL A 206 -24.55 5.24 15.75
N TYR A 207 -25.05 4.14 16.33
CA TYR A 207 -26.32 3.55 15.95
C TYR A 207 -27.50 4.32 16.57
N THR A 208 -28.58 4.46 15.80
CA THR A 208 -29.83 5.13 16.23
C THR A 208 -31.00 4.14 16.31
N GLN A 209 -30.78 2.91 15.84
CA GLN A 209 -31.68 1.76 15.90
C GLN A 209 -30.87 0.55 16.34
N SER A 210 -31.42 -0.26 17.25
CA SER A 210 -30.70 -1.40 17.82
C SER A 210 -30.31 -2.40 16.72
N PRO A 211 -29.03 -2.80 16.63
CA PRO A 211 -28.64 -4.00 15.89
C PRO A 211 -29.34 -5.25 16.44
N ARG A 212 -29.24 -6.35 15.70
CA ARG A 212 -29.90 -7.61 16.05
C ARG A 212 -28.96 -8.80 16.03
N VAL A 213 -29.24 -9.75 16.92
CA VAL A 213 -28.63 -11.08 16.93
C VAL A 213 -29.64 -12.10 16.46
N ILE A 214 -29.27 -12.91 15.47
CA ILE A 214 -30.05 -14.04 14.98
C ILE A 214 -29.46 -15.29 15.66
N ALA A 215 -30.09 -15.77 16.73
CA ALA A 215 -29.67 -16.94 17.49
C ALA A 215 -30.29 -18.21 16.88
N ASN A 216 -29.44 -19.15 16.45
CA ASN A 216 -29.85 -20.48 15.97
C ASN A 216 -29.65 -21.57 17.03
N THR A 217 -29.20 -21.17 18.23
CA THR A 217 -29.06 -21.98 19.43
C THR A 217 -29.38 -21.11 20.65
N GLU A 218 -29.53 -21.71 21.82
CA GLU A 218 -29.72 -20.98 23.07
C GLU A 218 -28.40 -20.31 23.48
N LEU A 219 -28.46 -19.01 23.76
CA LEU A 219 -27.33 -18.19 24.17
C LEU A 219 -27.69 -17.41 25.42
N SER A 220 -26.70 -16.93 26.16
CA SER A 220 -26.89 -15.87 27.14
C SER A 220 -26.14 -14.62 26.70
N MET A 221 -26.61 -13.47 27.16
CA MET A 221 -26.00 -12.19 26.85
C MET A 221 -25.74 -11.36 28.11
N GLU A 222 -24.68 -10.57 28.08
CA GLU A 222 -24.38 -9.56 29.09
C GLU A 222 -24.15 -8.22 28.38
N LEU A 223 -24.79 -7.16 28.88
CA LEU A 223 -24.64 -5.80 28.41
C LEU A 223 -23.99 -4.95 29.52
N THR A 224 -22.84 -4.36 29.21
CA THR A 224 -22.11 -3.46 30.10
C THR A 224 -22.00 -2.09 29.46
N TYR A 225 -22.33 -1.01 30.18
CA TYR A 225 -21.98 0.35 29.80
C TYR A 225 -20.49 0.56 30.01
N VAL A 226 -19.78 1.02 28.97
CA VAL A 226 -18.30 1.11 28.91
C VAL A 226 -17.86 2.45 28.28
N PRO A 227 -18.07 3.58 28.98
CA PRO A 227 -17.63 4.88 28.50
C PRO A 227 -16.11 4.95 28.36
N ILE A 228 -15.62 5.65 27.35
CA ILE A 228 -14.18 5.89 27.17
C ILE A 228 -13.72 6.83 28.30
N GLY A 229 -12.71 6.40 29.06
CA GLY A 229 -12.20 7.12 30.24
C GLY A 229 -13.10 7.10 31.48
N GLY A 230 -14.21 6.35 31.48
CA GLY A 230 -15.15 6.30 32.61
C GLY A 230 -15.24 4.92 33.28
N GLU A 231 -16.09 4.83 34.30
CA GLU A 231 -16.34 3.58 35.03
C GLU A 231 -17.32 2.66 34.28
N GLU A 232 -17.00 1.36 34.20
CA GLU A 232 -17.90 0.36 33.63
C GLU A 232 -19.08 0.06 34.58
N GLU A 233 -20.27 -0.16 34.01
CA GLU A 233 -21.48 -0.54 34.75
C GLU A 233 -22.21 -1.69 34.06
N ALA A 234 -22.50 -2.78 34.79
CA ALA A 234 -23.33 -3.87 34.28
C ALA A 234 -24.80 -3.45 34.22
N VAL A 235 -25.43 -3.55 33.04
CA VAL A 235 -26.76 -2.98 32.77
C VAL A 235 -27.83 -4.06 32.68
N LEU A 236 -27.58 -5.13 31.91
CA LEU A 236 -28.56 -6.17 31.61
C LEU A 236 -27.86 -7.52 31.40
N GLU A 237 -28.45 -8.57 31.95
CA GLU A 237 -28.14 -9.96 31.63
C GLU A 237 -29.44 -10.64 31.20
N ASP A 238 -29.42 -11.38 30.09
CA ASP A 238 -30.62 -12.05 29.57
C ASP A 238 -30.31 -13.36 28.83
N GLU A 239 -31.32 -14.21 28.71
CA GLU A 239 -31.27 -15.43 27.91
C GLU A 239 -31.85 -15.16 26.51
N LEU A 240 -31.08 -15.54 25.48
CA LEU A 240 -31.48 -15.41 24.08
C LEU A 240 -31.87 -16.80 23.54
N PRO A 241 -33.17 -17.16 23.55
CA PRO A 241 -33.63 -18.40 22.93
C PRO A 241 -33.45 -18.35 21.41
N GLU A 242 -33.66 -19.46 20.70
CA GLU A 242 -33.59 -19.44 19.22
C GLU A 242 -34.57 -18.41 18.63
N GLY A 243 -34.07 -17.48 17.81
CA GLY A 243 -34.87 -16.37 17.29
C GLY A 243 -34.05 -15.16 16.86
N ILE A 244 -34.75 -14.04 16.65
CA ILE A 244 -34.15 -12.75 16.32
C ILE A 244 -34.38 -11.83 17.51
N HIS A 245 -33.30 -11.26 18.04
CA HIS A 245 -33.33 -10.43 19.25
C HIS A 245 -32.70 -9.07 18.99
N GLU A 246 -33.28 -8.04 19.60
CA GLU A 246 -32.67 -6.70 19.62
C GLU A 246 -31.60 -6.67 20.71
N VAL A 247 -30.43 -6.15 20.36
CA VAL A 247 -29.26 -6.03 21.26
C VAL A 247 -29.53 -5.05 22.41
N LEU A 248 -30.23 -3.96 22.12
CA LEU A 248 -30.65 -2.92 23.04
C LEU A 248 -32.17 -2.76 22.91
N PRO A 249 -32.99 -3.58 23.62
CA PRO A 249 -34.43 -3.61 23.45
C PRO A 249 -35.06 -2.26 23.79
N ALA A 250 -35.81 -1.68 22.86
CA ALA A 250 -36.39 -0.34 23.02
C ALA A 250 -37.43 -0.24 24.14
N ASP A 251 -38.00 -1.35 24.59
CA ASP A 251 -39.01 -1.44 25.65
C ASP A 251 -38.45 -1.88 27.01
N ALA A 252 -37.15 -2.18 27.11
CA ALA A 252 -36.51 -2.55 28.38
C ALA A 252 -36.54 -1.42 29.40
N PHE A 253 -36.40 -0.16 28.95
CA PHE A 253 -36.34 1.02 29.80
C PHE A 253 -37.24 2.16 29.26
N GLU A 254 -37.73 3.02 30.16
CA GLU A 254 -38.49 4.23 29.78
C GLU A 254 -37.57 5.27 29.14
N ASP A 255 -36.34 5.40 29.64
CA ASP A 255 -35.31 6.28 29.12
C ASP A 255 -34.74 5.80 27.77
N PRO A 256 -34.26 6.70 26.90
CA PRO A 256 -33.51 6.30 25.72
C PRO A 256 -32.19 5.64 26.10
N TRP A 257 -31.84 4.59 25.36
CA TRP A 257 -30.47 4.08 25.37
C TRP A 257 -29.52 5.14 24.81
N VAL A 258 -28.56 5.57 25.63
CA VAL A 258 -27.48 6.49 25.25
C VAL A 258 -26.20 5.96 25.85
N GLY A 259 -25.14 5.78 25.06
CA GLY A 259 -23.85 5.34 25.58
C GLY A 259 -23.05 4.46 24.64
N ARG A 260 -21.86 4.08 25.09
CA ARG A 260 -21.06 3.01 24.51
C ARG A 260 -21.26 1.74 25.34
N TYR A 261 -21.61 0.64 24.70
CA TYR A 261 -21.94 -0.61 25.37
C TYR A 261 -21.12 -1.77 24.85
N ARG A 262 -20.62 -2.61 25.76
CA ARG A 262 -20.04 -3.93 25.47
C ARG A 262 -21.16 -4.96 25.55
N PHE A 263 -21.32 -5.73 24.50
CA PHE A 263 -22.25 -6.85 24.42
C PHE A 263 -21.49 -8.15 24.31
N SER A 264 -21.55 -8.97 25.35
CA SER A 264 -20.90 -10.28 25.43
C SER A 264 -21.92 -11.38 25.19
N LEU A 265 -21.63 -12.30 24.27
CA LEU A 265 -22.44 -13.48 23.98
C LEU A 265 -21.76 -14.72 24.52
N TYR A 266 -22.54 -15.55 25.20
CA TYR A 266 -22.08 -16.82 25.74
C TYR A 266 -22.94 -17.99 25.25
N LYS A 267 -22.30 -19.14 25.13
CA LYS A 267 -22.94 -20.43 24.86
C LYS A 267 -22.42 -21.44 25.87
N ASP A 268 -23.31 -22.03 26.67
CA ASP A 268 -22.92 -22.98 27.72
C ASP A 268 -21.82 -22.43 28.66
N GLU A 269 -21.95 -21.16 29.08
CA GLU A 269 -20.95 -20.39 29.89
C GLU A 269 -19.63 -20.04 29.16
N GLU A 270 -19.43 -20.49 27.92
CA GLU A 270 -18.26 -20.12 27.10
C GLU A 270 -18.54 -18.81 26.35
N LEU A 271 -17.65 -17.82 26.48
CA LEU A 271 -17.71 -16.60 25.68
C LEU A 271 -17.50 -16.93 24.20
N VAL A 272 -18.51 -16.64 23.38
CA VAL A 272 -18.48 -16.92 21.93
C VAL A 272 -18.31 -15.66 21.08
N ASP A 273 -18.69 -14.49 21.58
CA ASP A 273 -18.49 -13.22 20.87
C ASP A 273 -18.56 -11.99 21.78
N ILE A 274 -17.95 -10.89 21.34
CA ILE A 274 -18.06 -9.55 21.94
C ILE A 274 -18.26 -8.51 20.84
N GLN A 275 -19.13 -7.53 21.09
CA GLN A 275 -19.29 -6.33 20.26
C GLN A 275 -19.30 -5.07 21.12
N TYR A 276 -18.65 -4.01 20.64
CA TYR A 276 -18.72 -2.68 21.23
C TYR A 276 -19.59 -1.80 20.34
N LEU A 277 -20.59 -1.14 20.92
CA LEU A 277 -21.59 -0.39 20.17
C LEU A 277 -21.78 1.00 20.77
N ASN A 278 -21.59 2.03 19.95
CA ASN A 278 -22.03 3.39 20.26
C ASN A 278 -23.51 3.52 19.90
N PHE A 279 -24.35 3.92 20.87
CA PHE A 279 -25.78 3.96 20.70
C PHE A 279 -26.41 5.25 21.20
N ALA A 280 -27.31 5.82 20.40
CA ALA A 280 -28.12 6.99 20.76
C ALA A 280 -29.53 6.83 20.20
N GLU A 281 -30.42 6.25 21.03
CA GLU A 281 -31.77 5.86 20.62
C GLU A 281 -32.58 7.06 20.13
N THR A 282 -33.17 6.96 18.94
CA THR A 282 -34.00 8.04 18.36
C THR A 282 -33.29 9.36 18.07
N LEU A 283 -31.96 9.41 18.20
CA LEU A 283 -31.19 10.60 17.82
C LEU A 283 -31.29 10.79 16.30
N HIS A 284 -31.46 12.03 15.89
CA HIS A 284 -31.54 12.43 14.50
C HIS A 284 -30.66 13.66 14.26
N MET A 285 -29.85 13.62 13.21
CA MET A 285 -29.10 14.78 12.75
C MET A 285 -29.64 15.27 11.42
N ARG A 286 -29.88 16.58 11.34
CA ARG A 286 -30.11 17.28 10.07
C ARG A 286 -28.87 18.09 9.73
N ALA A 287 -28.07 17.58 8.81
CA ALA A 287 -26.85 18.21 8.32
C ALA A 287 -27.05 18.89 6.96
N LYS A 288 -26.22 19.89 6.66
CA LYS A 288 -26.20 20.60 5.37
C LYS A 288 -24.77 21.04 5.03
N ASN A 289 -24.26 20.55 3.90
CA ASN A 289 -23.08 21.08 3.23
C ASN A 289 -23.49 22.30 2.38
N GLU A 290 -22.87 23.45 2.60
CA GLU A 290 -23.20 24.72 1.92
C GLU A 290 -22.14 25.13 0.89
N GLY A 291 -21.39 24.15 0.37
CA GLY A 291 -20.38 24.34 -0.66
C GLY A 291 -20.94 24.86 -1.99
N PRO A 292 -20.06 25.14 -2.97
CA PRO A 292 -20.46 25.57 -4.31
C PRO A 292 -21.47 24.62 -4.96
N ARG A 293 -22.29 25.19 -5.86
CA ARG A 293 -23.31 24.43 -6.58
C ARG A 293 -22.70 23.21 -7.27
N GLY A 294 -23.27 22.03 -7.03
CA GLY A 294 -22.78 20.76 -7.57
C GLY A 294 -21.85 19.99 -6.63
N THR A 295 -21.64 20.45 -5.39
CA THR A 295 -20.91 19.71 -4.35
C THR A 295 -21.76 19.56 -3.09
N ASN A 296 -21.89 18.34 -2.56
CA ASN A 296 -22.61 18.03 -1.33
C ASN A 296 -21.68 17.56 -0.20
N PHE A 297 -20.39 17.82 -0.30
CA PHE A 297 -19.34 17.45 0.65
C PHE A 297 -18.39 18.64 0.86
N ARG A 298 -17.60 18.60 1.93
CA ARG A 298 -16.62 19.65 2.22
C ARG A 298 -15.32 19.43 1.48
N PHE A 299 -14.68 20.53 1.15
CA PHE A 299 -13.33 20.56 0.61
C PHE A 299 -12.69 21.89 0.95
N ILE A 300 -11.38 21.95 0.83
CA ILE A 300 -10.58 23.13 1.11
C ILE A 300 -10.55 23.98 -0.14
N ASP A 301 -11.10 25.19 -0.10
CA ASP A 301 -11.15 26.07 -1.25
C ASP A 301 -9.76 26.63 -1.63
N ALA A 302 -9.70 27.44 -2.68
CA ALA A 302 -8.45 28.03 -3.15
C ALA A 302 -7.80 29.02 -2.17
N LEU A 303 -8.55 29.51 -1.16
CA LEU A 303 -8.04 30.36 -0.09
C LEU A 303 -7.48 29.56 1.09
N GLY A 304 -7.72 28.24 1.11
CA GLY A 304 -7.29 27.35 2.18
C GLY A 304 -8.35 27.10 3.25
N ASN A 305 -9.60 27.54 3.03
CA ASN A 305 -10.69 27.40 3.99
C ASN A 305 -11.56 26.19 3.64
N LEU A 306 -11.96 25.40 4.64
CA LEU A 306 -12.96 24.36 4.47
C LEU A 306 -14.33 24.99 4.14
N SER A 307 -15.00 24.44 3.13
CA SER A 307 -16.33 24.92 2.75
C SER A 307 -17.34 24.77 3.89
N PRO A 308 -18.38 25.63 3.99
CA PRO A 308 -19.20 25.69 5.20
C PRO A 308 -20.08 24.46 5.39
N PHE A 309 -20.24 24.06 6.66
CA PHE A 309 -21.14 22.98 7.08
C PHE A 309 -21.92 23.38 8.33
N SER A 310 -23.17 22.95 8.40
CA SER A 310 -24.01 23.13 9.59
C SER A 310 -24.88 21.92 9.84
N TYR A 311 -25.23 21.72 11.11
CA TYR A 311 -26.14 20.65 11.51
C TYR A 311 -27.00 21.07 12.71
N ALA A 312 -28.05 20.28 12.96
CA ALA A 312 -28.85 20.36 14.17
C ALA A 312 -29.20 18.95 14.64
N LEU A 313 -29.13 18.75 15.96
CA LEU A 313 -29.51 17.50 16.62
C LEU A 313 -30.93 17.60 17.18
N ALA A 314 -31.64 16.47 17.17
CA ALA A 314 -32.95 16.33 17.79
C ALA A 314 -33.17 14.86 18.21
N SER A 315 -34.02 14.64 19.22
CA SER A 315 -34.51 13.31 19.61
C SER A 315 -36.03 13.22 19.50
N ALA A 316 -36.58 12.01 19.59
CA ALA A 316 -38.02 11.82 19.62
C ALA A 316 -38.62 12.39 20.93
N PRO A 317 -39.80 13.05 20.89
CA PRO A 317 -40.43 13.58 22.11
C PRO A 317 -40.81 12.51 23.15
N SER A 318 -40.98 11.25 22.73
CA SER A 318 -41.31 10.12 23.60
C SER A 318 -40.11 9.57 24.36
N LYS A 319 -38.89 9.86 23.90
CA LYS A 319 -37.62 9.42 24.51
C LYS A 319 -36.63 10.59 24.45
N PRO A 320 -36.74 11.54 25.39
CA PRO A 320 -35.94 12.76 25.36
C PRO A 320 -34.46 12.45 25.68
N ILE A 321 -33.56 12.98 24.85
CA ILE A 321 -32.11 12.96 25.10
C ILE A 321 -31.68 14.36 25.56
N GLN A 322 -30.82 14.42 26.58
CA GLN A 322 -30.17 15.64 27.05
C GLN A 322 -29.08 16.04 26.05
N MET A 323 -29.27 17.19 25.39
CA MET A 323 -28.34 17.74 24.40
C MET A 323 -28.52 19.25 24.26
N GLU A 324 -27.49 19.94 23.77
CA GLU A 324 -27.60 21.37 23.50
C GLU A 324 -28.43 21.63 22.22
N LYS A 325 -29.51 22.41 22.35
CA LYS A 325 -30.43 22.70 21.24
C LYS A 325 -29.92 23.85 20.37
N GLY A 326 -30.10 23.73 19.06
CA GLY A 326 -29.82 24.82 18.12
C GLY A 326 -29.20 24.32 16.82
N GLN A 327 -28.93 25.27 15.91
CA GLN A 327 -28.10 25.00 14.74
C GLN A 327 -26.63 25.24 15.12
N ARG A 328 -25.78 24.28 14.79
CA ARG A 328 -24.33 24.32 14.90
C ARG A 328 -23.75 24.64 13.53
N VAL A 329 -22.73 25.50 13.49
CA VAL A 329 -21.98 25.84 12.26
C VAL A 329 -20.51 25.55 12.52
N PHE A 330 -19.85 24.89 11.58
CA PHE A 330 -18.41 24.61 11.65
C PHE A 330 -17.60 25.86 11.25
N GLY A 331 -16.44 26.02 11.87
CA GLY A 331 -15.43 27.02 11.50
C GLY A 331 -14.81 26.78 10.11
N GLU A 332 -14.00 27.75 9.66
CA GLU A 332 -13.29 27.69 8.37
C GLU A 332 -12.13 26.68 8.36
N ASP A 333 -11.64 26.29 9.53
CA ASP A 333 -10.52 25.37 9.80
C ASP A 333 -10.96 24.11 10.56
N GLU A 334 -12.19 24.08 11.07
CA GLU A 334 -12.73 22.96 11.83
C GLU A 334 -13.15 21.82 10.89
N SER A 335 -12.51 20.67 10.99
CA SER A 335 -12.83 19.45 10.23
C SER A 335 -13.76 18.50 10.99
N VAL A 336 -13.59 18.42 12.31
CA VAL A 336 -14.32 17.54 13.24
C VAL A 336 -14.82 18.37 14.42
N ARG A 337 -15.96 17.99 15.00
CA ARG A 337 -16.49 18.56 16.24
C ARG A 337 -16.99 17.47 17.18
N GLU A 338 -16.62 17.55 18.45
CA GLU A 338 -17.16 16.67 19.48
C GLU A 338 -18.50 17.17 20.03
N GLU A 339 -19.42 16.23 20.25
CA GLU A 339 -20.71 16.44 20.88
C GLU A 339 -20.88 15.40 21.99
N THR A 340 -21.44 15.84 23.13
CA THR A 340 -21.78 14.94 24.24
C THR A 340 -23.28 15.02 24.49
N ILE A 341 -23.90 13.85 24.60
CA ILE A 341 -25.32 13.69 24.88
C ILE A 341 -25.53 12.73 26.04
N GLY A 342 -26.67 12.86 26.72
CA GLY A 342 -26.99 12.00 27.84
C GLY A 342 -28.46 11.60 27.95
N SER A 343 -28.71 10.57 28.74
CA SER A 343 -30.04 10.13 29.16
C SER A 343 -30.41 10.74 30.54
N GLU A 344 -31.69 10.70 30.94
CA GLU A 344 -32.06 11.07 32.32
C GLU A 344 -31.54 10.08 33.38
N ALA A 345 -31.24 8.83 32.96
CA ALA A 345 -30.64 7.81 33.80
C ALA A 345 -29.16 8.05 34.13
N GLY A 346 -28.51 9.02 33.46
CA GLY A 346 -27.10 9.39 33.72
C GLY A 346 -26.08 8.77 32.77
N TYR A 347 -26.50 7.94 31.82
CA TYR A 347 -25.60 7.43 30.76
C TYR A 347 -25.32 8.51 29.72
N GLU A 348 -24.05 8.63 29.32
CA GLU A 348 -23.56 9.60 28.36
C GLU A 348 -22.85 8.94 27.17
N LEU A 349 -22.93 9.59 26.01
CA LEU A 349 -22.16 9.27 24.81
C LEU A 349 -21.51 10.53 24.28
N THR A 350 -20.19 10.51 24.16
CA THR A 350 -19.42 11.48 23.38
C THR A 350 -19.14 10.90 22.01
N PHE A 351 -19.40 11.69 20.97
CA PHE A 351 -19.16 11.30 19.59
C PHE A 351 -18.66 12.49 18.78
N GLN A 352 -17.95 12.19 17.70
CA GLN A 352 -17.43 13.17 16.74
C GLN A 352 -18.39 13.31 15.56
N VAL A 353 -18.75 14.55 15.25
CA VAL A 353 -19.40 14.93 14.00
C VAL A 353 -18.31 15.21 12.98
N GLU A 354 -18.24 14.38 11.95
CA GLU A 354 -17.32 14.53 10.83
C GLU A 354 -18.10 14.60 9.51
N PRO A 355 -18.21 15.80 8.90
CA PRO A 355 -18.88 15.96 7.62
C PRO A 355 -18.18 15.15 6.53
N ALA A 356 -18.94 14.61 5.58
CA ALA A 356 -18.37 14.08 4.34
C ALA A 356 -17.44 15.13 3.70
N THR A 357 -16.14 14.84 3.63
CA THR A 357 -15.06 15.76 3.25
C THR A 357 -14.05 15.05 2.35
N ILE A 358 -13.42 15.76 1.41
CA ILE A 358 -12.27 15.21 0.68
C ILE A 358 -11.16 14.87 1.67
N ARG A 359 -10.66 13.64 1.62
CA ARG A 359 -9.54 13.15 2.42
C ARG A 359 -8.27 13.10 1.58
N THR A 360 -7.15 13.47 2.17
CA THR A 360 -5.83 13.35 1.58
C THR A 360 -5.02 12.36 2.37
N ARG A 361 -4.33 11.45 1.70
CA ARG A 361 -3.53 10.40 2.31
C ARG A 361 -2.07 10.61 1.97
N VAL A 362 -1.24 10.68 3.01
CA VAL A 362 0.22 10.87 2.88
C VAL A 362 0.92 9.69 3.53
N LYS A 363 1.76 8.99 2.75
CA LYS A 363 2.74 8.05 3.30
C LYS A 363 4.09 8.74 3.40
N ARG A 364 4.51 9.01 4.64
CA ARG A 364 5.87 9.42 4.97
C ARG A 364 6.77 8.19 5.08
N THR A 365 8.08 8.39 4.95
CA THR A 365 9.08 7.34 5.03
C THR A 365 9.02 6.70 6.41
N ALA A 366 8.70 5.40 6.44
CA ALA A 366 8.65 4.60 7.67
C ALA A 366 7.77 5.20 8.79
N ALA A 367 6.63 5.77 8.38
CA ALA A 367 5.46 6.04 9.21
C ALA A 367 4.23 5.47 8.49
N GLU A 368 3.12 5.19 9.17
CA GLU A 368 1.91 4.70 8.50
C GLU A 368 1.29 5.73 7.54
N PRO A 369 0.55 5.32 6.49
CA PRO A 369 -0.23 6.27 5.72
C PRO A 369 -1.29 6.91 6.60
N VAL A 370 -1.28 8.23 6.70
CA VAL A 370 -2.24 9.01 7.50
C VAL A 370 -3.20 9.74 6.58
N ASP A 371 -4.49 9.73 6.95
CA ASP A 371 -5.54 10.49 6.30
C ASP A 371 -5.74 11.85 6.98
N TYR A 372 -5.86 12.89 6.18
CA TYR A 372 -6.09 14.25 6.62
C TYR A 372 -7.33 14.83 5.95
N LEU A 373 -8.14 15.54 6.75
CA LEU A 373 -9.34 16.26 6.32
C LEU A 373 -9.05 17.74 6.03
N ASP A 374 -7.90 18.21 6.48
CA ASP A 374 -7.38 19.56 6.39
C ASP A 374 -6.15 19.61 5.47
N LYS A 375 -5.63 20.83 5.27
CA LYS A 375 -4.60 21.07 4.27
C LYS A 375 -3.24 20.85 4.87
N GLN A 376 -2.57 19.81 4.40
CA GLN A 376 -1.26 19.43 4.93
C GLN A 376 -0.10 20.22 4.33
N VAL A 377 0.91 20.46 5.17
CA VAL A 377 2.24 20.91 4.75
C VAL A 377 3.15 19.70 4.72
N ILE A 378 3.53 19.27 3.51
CA ILE A 378 4.28 18.02 3.31
C ILE A 378 5.74 18.35 3.03
N LEU A 379 6.65 17.81 3.83
CA LEU A 379 8.09 17.88 3.57
C LEU A 379 8.47 16.81 2.53
N ALA A 380 9.03 17.24 1.40
CA ALA A 380 9.30 16.36 0.26
C ALA A 380 10.48 15.39 0.48
N ASP A 381 11.30 15.63 1.48
CA ASP A 381 12.37 14.73 1.90
C ASP A 381 11.84 13.58 2.76
N GLN A 382 10.78 13.80 3.52
CA GLN A 382 10.09 12.78 4.33
C GLN A 382 9.14 11.90 3.52
N LEU A 383 8.68 12.33 2.34
CA LEU A 383 7.82 11.49 1.50
C LEU A 383 8.49 10.16 1.15
N ASP A 384 7.79 9.05 1.41
CA ASP A 384 8.23 7.73 0.95
C ASP A 384 8.22 7.74 -0.59
N ALA A 385 9.39 7.56 -1.19
CA ALA A 385 9.55 7.68 -2.63
C ALA A 385 8.77 6.61 -3.42
N ASP A 386 8.49 5.47 -2.80
CA ASP A 386 7.83 4.32 -3.45
C ASP A 386 6.31 4.32 -3.21
N ALA A 387 5.83 5.20 -2.34
CA ALA A 387 4.42 5.35 -2.05
C ALA A 387 3.70 6.40 -2.93
N LEU A 388 2.39 6.47 -2.75
CA LEU A 388 1.50 7.39 -3.43
C LEU A 388 0.97 8.44 -2.45
N PHE A 389 0.83 9.66 -2.95
CA PHE A 389 -0.08 10.63 -2.36
C PHE A 389 -1.45 10.40 -2.98
N THR A 390 -2.45 10.14 -2.15
CA THR A 390 -3.79 9.75 -2.60
C THR A 390 -4.82 10.73 -2.09
N ILE A 391 -5.89 10.93 -2.85
CA ILE A 391 -7.10 11.58 -2.37
C ILE A 391 -8.26 10.61 -2.43
N HIS A 392 -9.19 10.78 -1.50
CA HIS A 392 -10.47 10.09 -1.48
C HIS A 392 -11.58 11.13 -1.43
N SER A 393 -12.48 11.06 -2.40
CA SER A 393 -13.65 11.93 -2.50
C SER A 393 -14.91 11.16 -2.07
N PRO A 394 -15.77 11.75 -1.23
CA PRO A 394 -17.05 11.15 -0.86
C PRO A 394 -17.97 10.87 -2.04
N GLU A 395 -17.85 11.66 -3.12
CA GLU A 395 -18.63 11.51 -4.35
C GLU A 395 -17.69 11.40 -5.58
N PRO A 396 -18.10 10.73 -6.67
CA PRO A 396 -17.31 10.67 -7.90
C PRO A 396 -17.02 12.05 -8.49
N LEU A 397 -15.76 12.33 -8.81
CA LEU A 397 -15.29 13.61 -9.35
C LEU A 397 -15.05 13.52 -10.87
N PRO A 398 -15.87 14.20 -11.70
CA PRO A 398 -15.66 14.23 -13.14
C PRO A 398 -14.40 15.00 -13.54
N LEU A 399 -13.61 14.44 -14.46
CA LEU A 399 -12.38 15.06 -14.97
C LEU A 399 -11.41 15.52 -13.88
N ALA A 400 -11.32 14.75 -12.79
CA ALA A 400 -10.44 15.07 -11.69
C ALA A 400 -8.96 15.06 -12.12
N LYS A 401 -8.20 16.08 -11.71
CA LYS A 401 -6.79 16.28 -12.07
C LYS A 401 -6.01 16.90 -10.90
N PHE A 402 -4.80 16.39 -10.68
CA PHE A 402 -3.82 17.07 -9.83
C PHE A 402 -3.06 18.10 -10.66
N VAL A 403 -3.06 19.35 -10.17
CA VAL A 403 -2.32 20.42 -10.81
C VAL A 403 -1.46 21.17 -9.82
N VAL A 404 -0.38 21.74 -10.35
CA VAL A 404 0.45 22.70 -9.64
C VAL A 404 0.36 24.03 -10.37
N ILE A 405 0.10 25.09 -9.60
CA ILE A 405 0.10 26.46 -10.12
C ILE A 405 1.48 27.07 -9.87
N ASP A 406 2.13 27.55 -10.93
CA ASP A 406 3.40 28.27 -10.79
C ASP A 406 3.23 29.75 -10.44
N LYS A 407 4.35 30.44 -10.14
CA LYS A 407 4.35 31.87 -9.81
C LYS A 407 3.84 32.77 -10.96
N ASN A 408 3.79 32.26 -12.18
CA ASN A 408 3.24 32.94 -13.36
C ASN A 408 1.78 32.53 -13.63
N GLN A 409 1.12 31.86 -12.68
CA GLN A 409 -0.24 31.31 -12.79
C GLN A 409 -0.40 30.29 -13.92
N LYS A 410 0.68 29.67 -14.40
CA LYS A 410 0.57 28.55 -15.34
C LYS A 410 0.23 27.29 -14.56
N ILE A 411 -0.88 26.67 -14.95
CA ILE A 411 -1.33 25.37 -14.47
C ILE A 411 -0.48 24.31 -15.18
N ARG A 412 0.16 23.44 -14.38
CA ARG A 412 0.84 22.25 -14.87
C ARG A 412 0.19 21.03 -14.26
N ASP A 413 -0.31 20.16 -15.10
CA ASP A 413 -0.86 18.88 -14.69
C ASP A 413 0.27 17.96 -14.21
N LEU A 414 0.08 17.32 -13.06
CA LEU A 414 0.99 16.29 -12.54
C LEU A 414 0.47 14.90 -12.87
N VAL A 415 -0.81 14.66 -12.57
CA VAL A 415 -1.53 13.43 -12.88
C VAL A 415 -2.94 13.83 -13.29
N THR A 416 -3.42 13.15 -14.31
CA THR A 416 -4.74 13.39 -14.90
C THR A 416 -5.49 12.09 -15.02
N ALA A 417 -6.80 12.10 -14.80
CA ALA A 417 -7.70 11.05 -15.29
C ALA A 417 -7.88 11.09 -16.83
N ASN A 418 -6.97 11.75 -17.58
CA ASN A 418 -7.11 11.94 -19.02
C ASN A 418 -7.25 10.59 -19.72
N GLY A 419 -8.22 10.52 -20.63
CA GLY A 419 -8.56 9.28 -21.32
C GLY A 419 -9.65 8.47 -20.61
N SER A 420 -10.37 9.04 -19.64
CA SER A 420 -11.61 8.46 -19.15
C SER A 420 -12.77 9.45 -19.20
N THR A 421 -13.96 8.95 -19.48
CA THR A 421 -15.23 9.68 -19.29
C THR A 421 -15.85 9.41 -17.92
N GLU A 422 -15.26 8.49 -17.15
CA GLU A 422 -15.77 8.08 -15.84
C GLU A 422 -15.27 9.03 -14.75
N ALA A 423 -16.15 9.32 -13.80
CA ALA A 423 -15.81 10.11 -12.63
C ALA A 423 -15.05 9.23 -11.62
N ALA A 424 -14.04 9.80 -10.97
CA ALA A 424 -13.17 9.07 -10.05
C ALA A 424 -13.46 9.46 -8.59
N THR A 425 -13.58 8.47 -7.71
CA THR A 425 -13.69 8.68 -6.25
C THR A 425 -12.33 8.68 -5.56
N SER A 426 -11.27 8.25 -6.24
CA SER A 426 -9.90 8.33 -5.76
C SER A 426 -8.94 8.67 -6.90
N LEU A 427 -7.93 9.48 -6.58
CA LEU A 427 -6.83 9.80 -7.47
C LEU A 427 -5.54 9.72 -6.69
N SER A 428 -4.48 9.26 -7.36
CA SER A 428 -3.17 9.12 -6.74
C SER A 428 -2.07 9.70 -7.62
N VAL A 429 -1.04 10.30 -6.99
CA VAL A 429 0.18 10.75 -7.65
C VAL A 429 1.39 10.15 -6.95
N PRO A 430 2.37 9.59 -7.68
CA PRO A 430 3.58 9.08 -7.04
C PRO A 430 4.31 10.18 -6.26
N ASN A 431 4.79 9.85 -5.07
CA ASN A 431 5.55 10.79 -4.24
C ASN A 431 6.82 11.28 -4.96
N ARG A 432 7.47 10.41 -5.75
CA ARG A 432 8.56 10.79 -6.67
C ARG A 432 8.15 11.90 -7.65
N ALA A 433 6.93 11.87 -8.18
CA ALA A 433 6.43 12.88 -9.10
C ALA A 433 6.24 14.22 -8.37
N LEU A 434 5.68 14.23 -7.16
CA LEU A 434 5.58 15.42 -6.30
C LEU A 434 6.96 16.02 -6.00
N LYS A 435 7.92 15.18 -5.60
CA LYS A 435 9.31 15.59 -5.34
C LYS A 435 9.99 16.13 -6.59
N SER A 436 9.76 15.51 -7.76
CA SER A 436 10.30 15.98 -9.03
C SER A 436 9.71 17.34 -9.44
N ALA A 437 8.43 17.60 -9.14
CA ALA A 437 7.76 18.85 -9.45
C ALA A 437 8.38 20.05 -8.72
N LEU A 438 9.00 19.81 -7.56
CA LEU A 438 9.72 20.84 -6.79
C LEU A 438 11.00 21.35 -7.47
N THR A 439 11.56 20.68 -8.50
CA THR A 439 12.77 21.09 -9.26
C THR A 439 13.63 22.22 -8.62
N LYS A 440 13.42 23.48 -9.04
CA LYS A 440 14.13 24.69 -8.56
C LYS A 440 13.30 25.52 -7.55
N LYS A 441 12.08 25.11 -7.23
CA LYS A 441 11.20 25.81 -6.28
C LYS A 441 11.48 25.32 -4.85
N THR A 442 11.26 26.19 -3.88
CA THR A 442 11.35 25.87 -2.44
C THR A 442 10.04 25.26 -1.92
N SER A 443 8.93 25.56 -2.58
CA SER A 443 7.62 24.99 -2.30
C SER A 443 6.75 24.96 -3.56
N LEU A 444 5.73 24.12 -3.54
CA LEU A 444 4.64 24.11 -4.51
C LEU A 444 3.31 23.92 -3.81
N GLU A 445 2.28 24.47 -4.42
CA GLU A 445 0.91 24.31 -3.99
C GLU A 445 0.25 23.26 -4.87
N LEU A 446 -0.30 22.22 -4.25
CA LEU A 446 -0.99 21.13 -4.91
C LEU A 446 -2.50 21.39 -4.86
N TYR A 447 -3.10 21.44 -6.04
CA TYR A 447 -4.54 21.60 -6.19
C TYR A 447 -5.17 20.37 -6.83
N LEU A 448 -6.39 20.07 -6.41
CA LEU A 448 -7.29 19.17 -7.11
C LEU A 448 -8.30 19.99 -7.90
N LEU A 449 -8.42 19.70 -9.19
CA LEU A 449 -9.43 20.28 -10.06
C LEU A 449 -10.40 19.20 -10.50
N TRP A 450 -11.69 19.50 -10.54
CA TRP A 450 -12.71 18.65 -11.15
C TRP A 450 -13.81 19.50 -11.76
N SER A 451 -14.62 18.91 -12.64
CA SER A 451 -15.78 19.56 -13.23
C SER A 451 -17.05 19.23 -12.45
N THR A 452 -17.98 20.18 -12.35
CA THR A 452 -19.35 19.90 -11.88
C THR A 452 -20.23 19.26 -12.95
N LEU A 453 -19.75 19.16 -14.20
CA LEU A 453 -20.49 18.55 -15.31
C LEU A 453 -19.98 17.12 -15.52
N SER A 454 -20.79 16.13 -15.17
CA SER A 454 -20.50 14.72 -15.47
C SER A 454 -20.64 14.41 -16.98
N TYR A 455 -20.05 13.30 -17.43
CA TYR A 455 -20.21 12.87 -18.82
C TYR A 455 -21.66 12.52 -19.16
N GLU A 456 -22.39 11.95 -18.19
CA GLU A 456 -23.81 11.62 -18.34
C GLU A 456 -24.65 12.89 -18.54
N GLU A 457 -24.48 13.90 -17.68
CA GLU A 457 -25.15 15.19 -17.82
C GLU A 457 -24.78 15.91 -19.13
N TYR A 458 -23.51 15.82 -19.55
CA TYR A 458 -23.08 16.32 -20.85
C TYR A 458 -23.85 15.65 -21.98
N LEU A 459 -23.95 14.32 -21.98
CA LEU A 459 -24.71 13.58 -22.99
C LEU A 459 -26.19 13.94 -22.96
N GLU A 460 -26.80 14.05 -21.79
CA GLU A 460 -28.21 14.45 -21.63
C GLU A 460 -28.47 15.86 -22.18
N GLY A 461 -27.52 16.78 -21.98
CA GLY A 461 -27.56 18.15 -22.50
C GLY A 461 -27.44 18.27 -24.02
N LEU A 462 -26.90 17.25 -24.70
CA LEU A 462 -26.80 17.25 -26.17
C LEU A 462 -28.14 16.94 -26.86
N PRO A 463 -28.48 17.62 -27.97
CA PRO A 463 -29.58 17.21 -28.84
C PRO A 463 -29.41 15.76 -29.34
N GLU A 464 -30.51 15.02 -29.50
CA GLU A 464 -30.49 13.58 -29.85
C GLU A 464 -29.58 13.25 -31.05
N LYS A 465 -29.61 14.08 -32.09
CA LYS A 465 -28.78 13.90 -33.29
C LYS A 465 -27.28 14.08 -33.01
N GLU A 466 -26.93 15.03 -32.14
CA GLU A 466 -25.55 15.32 -31.76
C GLU A 466 -25.02 14.27 -30.79
N ARG A 467 -25.85 13.84 -29.83
CA ARG A 467 -25.54 12.72 -28.92
C ARG A 467 -25.24 11.44 -29.70
N ALA A 468 -26.09 11.07 -30.65
CA ALA A 468 -25.87 9.90 -31.50
C ALA A 468 -24.64 10.03 -32.40
N ALA A 469 -24.28 11.25 -32.82
CA ALA A 469 -23.05 11.50 -33.57
C ALA A 469 -21.81 11.40 -32.67
N HIS A 470 -21.86 11.97 -31.46
CA HIS A 470 -20.79 11.94 -30.47
C HIS A 470 -20.49 10.51 -30.02
N GLN A 471 -21.51 9.72 -29.69
CA GLN A 471 -21.35 8.31 -29.29
C GLN A 471 -20.71 7.42 -30.40
N LYS A 472 -20.77 7.83 -31.67
CA LYS A 472 -20.13 7.14 -32.79
C LYS A 472 -18.68 7.59 -33.04
N ARG A 473 -18.19 8.62 -32.36
CA ARG A 473 -16.80 9.09 -32.48
C ARG A 473 -15.86 8.12 -31.77
N SER A 474 -14.57 8.18 -32.14
CA SER A 474 -13.54 7.48 -31.38
C SER A 474 -13.56 7.94 -29.93
N PHE A 475 -13.16 7.05 -29.01
CA PHE A 475 -13.15 7.34 -27.58
C PHE A 475 -12.34 8.60 -27.24
N ASP A 476 -11.13 8.75 -27.76
CA ASP A 476 -10.29 9.95 -27.57
C ASP A 476 -11.02 11.23 -28.00
N ARG A 477 -11.76 11.15 -29.11
CA ARG A 477 -12.50 12.30 -29.61
C ARG A 477 -13.70 12.62 -28.72
N ARG A 478 -14.34 11.62 -28.13
CA ARG A 478 -15.42 11.80 -27.15
C ARG A 478 -14.89 12.50 -25.90
N VAL A 479 -13.79 12.00 -25.34
CA VAL A 479 -13.12 12.59 -24.18
C VAL A 479 -12.77 14.06 -24.45
N MET A 480 -12.08 14.33 -25.56
CA MET A 480 -11.63 15.70 -25.92
C MET A 480 -12.79 16.71 -26.04
N GLU A 481 -13.93 16.29 -26.60
CA GLU A 481 -15.11 17.16 -26.76
C GLU A 481 -15.86 17.41 -25.45
N TYR A 482 -15.94 16.37 -24.62
CA TYR A 482 -16.47 16.47 -23.27
C TYR A 482 -15.60 17.42 -22.42
N GLU A 483 -14.29 17.20 -22.39
CA GLU A 483 -13.33 18.04 -21.65
C GLU A 483 -13.41 19.52 -22.05
N ALA A 484 -13.50 19.81 -23.35
CA ALA A 484 -13.62 21.18 -23.83
C ALA A 484 -14.90 21.88 -23.33
N THR A 485 -15.96 21.12 -23.08
CA THR A 485 -17.22 21.65 -22.54
C THR A 485 -17.14 21.75 -21.03
N ALA A 486 -16.69 20.71 -20.34
CA ALA A 486 -16.60 20.63 -18.90
C ALA A 486 -15.58 21.61 -18.27
N ALA A 487 -14.60 22.07 -19.06
CA ALA A 487 -13.62 23.08 -18.63
C ALA A 487 -14.21 24.45 -18.26
N SER A 488 -15.48 24.74 -18.61
CA SER A 488 -16.15 25.97 -18.17
C SER A 488 -16.61 25.92 -16.70
N ASP A 489 -16.73 24.73 -16.12
CA ASP A 489 -17.40 24.51 -14.84
C ASP A 489 -16.47 23.75 -13.88
N LEU A 490 -15.29 24.33 -13.62
CA LEU A 490 -14.25 23.72 -12.78
C LEU A 490 -14.31 24.24 -11.33
N ILE A 491 -14.14 23.32 -10.38
CA ILE A 491 -13.88 23.60 -8.98
C ILE A 491 -12.39 23.39 -8.70
N TYR A 492 -11.84 24.20 -7.78
CA TYR A 492 -10.45 24.15 -7.34
C TYR A 492 -10.44 23.92 -5.82
N ALA A 493 -9.78 22.85 -5.39
CA ALA A 493 -9.49 22.60 -3.98
C ALA A 493 -7.98 22.68 -3.72
N ALA A 494 -7.57 23.39 -2.66
CA ALA A 494 -6.19 23.43 -2.19
C ALA A 494 -5.94 22.23 -1.27
N ILE A 495 -5.19 21.24 -1.75
CA ILE A 495 -5.10 19.94 -1.09
C ILE A 495 -3.88 19.86 -0.17
N ALA A 496 -2.73 20.36 -0.63
CA ALA A 496 -1.50 20.33 0.16
C ALA A 496 -0.49 21.39 -0.29
N THR A 497 0.41 21.78 0.60
CA THR A 497 1.61 22.53 0.27
C THR A 497 2.82 21.62 0.41
N VAL A 498 3.49 21.29 -0.69
CA VAL A 498 4.72 20.48 -0.64
C VAL A 498 5.93 21.39 -0.56
N ARG A 499 6.78 21.21 0.46
CA ARG A 499 7.99 22.01 0.71
C ARG A 499 9.24 21.18 0.48
N LYS A 500 10.28 21.84 -0.02
CA LYS A 500 11.62 21.24 -0.21
C LYS A 500 12.48 21.29 1.06
N ALA A 501 12.09 22.08 2.06
CA ALA A 501 12.81 22.17 3.33
C ALA A 501 12.85 20.78 4.00
N PRO A 502 14.01 20.39 4.56
CA PRO A 502 14.11 19.12 5.25
C PRO A 502 13.52 19.20 6.66
N LEU A 503 13.18 18.04 7.25
CA LEU A 503 12.79 17.97 8.67
C LEU A 503 13.94 18.47 9.57
N ILE A 504 15.14 17.95 9.31
CA ILE A 504 16.37 18.36 10.00
C ILE A 504 17.35 18.93 8.99
N SER A 505 17.80 20.16 9.23
CA SER A 505 18.73 20.87 8.36
C SER A 505 20.18 20.40 8.55
N ARG A 506 20.57 20.14 9.80
CA ARG A 506 21.84 19.56 10.24
C ARG A 506 21.68 19.00 11.64
N ALA A 507 22.63 18.19 12.08
CA ALA A 507 22.76 17.79 13.47
C ALA A 507 24.23 17.85 13.89
N THR A 508 24.49 18.21 15.14
CA THR A 508 25.84 18.34 15.72
C THR A 508 25.95 17.57 17.02
N ILE A 509 27.16 17.13 17.36
CA ILE A 509 27.41 16.41 18.61
C ILE A 509 28.08 17.38 19.59
N GLU A 510 27.46 17.59 20.74
CA GLU A 510 27.92 18.45 21.82
C GLU A 510 27.88 17.67 23.13
N ASP A 511 29.03 17.48 23.78
CA ASP A 511 29.15 16.76 25.07
C ASP A 511 28.46 15.37 25.12
N GLY A 512 28.45 14.64 23.99
CA GLY A 512 27.82 13.32 23.87
C GLY A 512 26.34 13.35 23.52
N ILE A 513 25.77 14.54 23.32
CA ILE A 513 24.39 14.75 22.89
C ILE A 513 24.37 15.10 21.41
N LEU A 514 23.52 14.42 20.66
CA LEU A 514 23.22 14.74 19.28
C LEU A 514 22.10 15.78 19.21
N VAL A 515 22.44 17.00 18.80
CA VAL A 515 21.54 18.16 18.73
C VAL A 515 21.08 18.37 17.28
N PRO A 516 19.80 18.08 16.94
CA PRO A 516 19.25 18.35 15.62
C PRO A 516 18.81 19.83 15.46
N GLU A 517 19.05 20.42 14.29
CA GLU A 517 18.55 21.76 13.96
C GLU A 517 17.37 21.67 12.99
N GLN A 518 16.17 21.99 13.49
CA GLN A 518 14.94 22.07 12.71
C GLN A 518 14.85 23.45 12.02
N PRO A 519 14.62 23.53 10.70
CA PRO A 519 14.50 24.80 9.99
C PRO A 519 13.09 25.44 10.11
N HIS A 520 12.24 24.89 10.98
CA HIS A 520 10.82 25.23 11.12
C HIS A 520 10.61 26.23 12.27
N GLU A 521 9.52 27.02 12.20
CA GLU A 521 9.19 27.99 13.26
C GLU A 521 8.65 27.30 14.52
N GLU A 522 7.93 26.19 14.34
CA GLU A 522 7.47 25.30 15.40
C GLU A 522 8.31 24.02 15.31
N GLU A 523 9.01 23.70 16.39
CA GLU A 523 9.77 22.45 16.52
C GLU A 523 8.79 21.31 16.77
N VAL A 524 9.01 20.19 16.07
CA VAL A 524 8.24 18.95 16.29
C VAL A 524 9.05 17.99 17.15
N GLU A 525 8.35 17.09 17.84
CA GLU A 525 8.99 15.97 18.54
C GLU A 525 9.58 14.98 17.53
N LEU A 526 10.67 14.32 17.92
CA LEU A 526 11.47 13.52 17.01
C LEU A 526 11.80 12.14 17.57
N LEU A 527 11.81 11.16 16.67
CA LEU A 527 12.43 9.85 16.85
C LEU A 527 13.75 9.81 16.09
N ALA A 528 14.75 9.09 16.62
CA ALA A 528 16.02 8.93 15.93
C ALA A 528 16.63 7.52 16.05
N TRP A 529 17.24 7.08 14.95
CA TRP A 529 18.08 5.87 14.91
C TRP A 529 19.40 6.18 14.24
N ALA A 530 20.46 5.54 14.73
CA ALA A 530 21.81 5.74 14.22
C ALA A 530 22.48 4.43 13.81
N TRP A 531 23.33 4.53 12.78
CA TRP A 531 24.26 3.50 12.36
C TRP A 531 25.65 4.10 12.21
N PRO A 532 26.71 3.33 12.47
CA PRO A 532 28.02 3.66 11.95
C PRO A 532 28.03 3.64 10.41
N LEU A 533 28.58 4.67 9.77
CA LEU A 533 28.76 4.72 8.30
C LEU A 533 29.62 3.55 7.79
N GLY A 534 30.53 3.05 8.63
CA GLY A 534 31.35 1.88 8.36
C GLY A 534 30.59 0.54 8.42
N ASN A 535 29.41 0.51 9.06
CA ASN A 535 28.57 -0.69 9.18
C ASN A 535 27.07 -0.35 8.99
N PRO A 536 26.67 0.17 7.82
CA PRO A 536 25.33 0.74 7.59
C PRO A 536 24.22 -0.31 7.46
N ALA A 537 24.59 -1.59 7.40
CA ALA A 537 23.66 -2.73 7.39
C ALA A 537 23.55 -3.42 8.75
N GLY A 538 24.34 -2.99 9.74
CA GLY A 538 24.25 -3.51 11.10
C GLY A 538 22.96 -3.08 11.78
N GLU A 539 22.76 -3.60 12.99
CA GLU A 539 21.58 -3.27 13.80
C GLU A 539 21.53 -1.75 14.11
N PRO A 540 20.42 -1.06 13.80
CA PRO A 540 20.24 0.34 14.17
C PRO A 540 20.23 0.50 15.69
N MET A 541 20.84 1.58 16.18
CA MET A 541 20.72 1.97 17.58
C MET A 541 19.64 3.05 17.72
N PRO A 542 18.53 2.79 18.45
CA PRO A 542 17.60 3.85 18.80
C PRO A 542 18.32 4.87 19.70
N LEU A 543 17.97 6.15 19.56
CA LEU A 543 18.52 7.20 20.40
C LEU A 543 17.45 7.71 21.36
N ASP A 544 17.82 7.84 22.64
CA ASP A 544 16.90 8.32 23.67
C ASP A 544 16.78 9.85 23.60
N PRO A 545 15.55 10.40 23.52
CA PRO A 545 15.34 11.84 23.48
C PRO A 545 15.66 12.51 24.83
N THR A 546 16.15 13.73 24.77
CA THR A 546 16.49 14.62 25.90
C THR A 546 15.94 16.03 25.62
N GLU A 547 16.01 16.94 26.60
CA GLU A 547 15.57 18.34 26.40
C GLU A 547 16.36 19.07 25.27
N GLU A 548 17.61 18.69 25.01
CA GLU A 548 18.48 19.37 24.04
C GLU A 548 18.64 18.61 22.70
N GLY A 549 18.19 17.35 22.61
CA GLY A 549 18.43 16.48 21.46
C GLY A 549 18.36 15.01 21.84
N PHE A 550 19.37 14.22 21.48
CA PHE A 550 19.40 12.78 21.75
C PHE A 550 20.70 12.35 22.43
N GLU A 551 20.63 11.47 23.42
CA GLU A 551 21.82 10.88 24.04
C GLU A 551 22.46 9.89 23.05
N LEU A 552 23.78 9.99 22.84
CA LEU A 552 24.51 9.02 22.03
C LEU A 552 24.98 7.85 22.92
N PRO A 553 24.61 6.60 22.58
CA PRO A 553 25.17 5.41 23.21
C PRO A 553 26.71 5.40 23.17
N GLU A 554 27.34 4.81 24.18
CA GLU A 554 28.82 4.75 24.29
C GLU A 554 29.45 4.12 23.03
N GLU A 555 28.77 3.14 22.42
CA GLU A 555 29.21 2.47 21.20
C GLU A 555 29.32 3.40 20.00
N LEU A 556 28.53 4.49 19.95
CA LEU A 556 28.53 5.44 18.84
C LEU A 556 29.51 6.59 19.01
N LEU A 557 30.00 6.86 20.23
CA LEU A 557 30.92 7.99 20.48
C LEU A 557 32.24 7.87 19.71
N ASP A 558 32.76 6.64 19.55
CA ASP A 558 34.03 6.35 18.84
C ASP A 558 33.83 5.56 17.52
N ALA A 559 32.59 5.44 17.04
CA ALA A 559 32.25 4.63 15.87
C ALA A 559 32.68 5.23 14.51
N GLY A 560 33.28 6.42 14.50
CA GLY A 560 33.50 7.18 13.27
C GLY A 560 32.21 7.80 12.77
N HIS A 561 32.19 8.23 11.50
CA HIS A 561 31.02 8.93 10.93
C HIS A 561 29.72 8.14 11.13
N LEU A 562 28.64 8.83 11.47
CA LEU A 562 27.33 8.22 11.72
C LEU A 562 26.37 8.52 10.58
N ILE A 563 25.42 7.61 10.37
CA ILE A 563 24.20 7.82 9.62
C ILE A 563 23.10 7.96 10.66
N VAL A 564 22.31 9.02 10.62
CA VAL A 564 21.20 9.22 11.55
C VAL A 564 19.91 9.48 10.79
N ASP A 565 18.90 8.65 11.05
CA ASP A 565 17.52 8.83 10.60
C ASP A 565 16.75 9.60 11.65
N PHE A 566 16.05 10.66 11.25
CA PHE A 566 15.15 11.43 12.11
C PHE A 566 13.75 11.36 11.55
N ARG A 567 12.77 11.11 12.42
CA ARG A 567 11.34 11.10 12.06
C ARG A 567 10.57 11.98 13.02
N GLU A 568 9.42 12.44 12.56
CA GLU A 568 8.45 13.11 13.42
C GLU A 568 7.86 12.08 14.37
N ASP A 569 7.78 12.42 15.65
CA ASP A 569 7.14 11.58 16.66
C ASP A 569 5.64 11.90 16.71
N GLU A 570 4.82 10.98 16.19
CA GLU A 570 3.36 11.08 16.16
C GLU A 570 2.78 9.75 16.69
N PRO A 571 1.56 9.71 17.25
CA PRO A 571 0.96 8.45 17.73
C PRO A 571 0.91 7.32 16.69
N ALA A 572 0.80 7.66 15.39
CA ALA A 572 0.79 6.70 14.27
C ALA A 572 2.19 6.39 13.70
N SER A 573 3.27 6.92 14.30
CA SER A 573 4.63 6.63 13.89
C SER A 573 4.99 5.18 14.19
N ASP A 574 5.67 4.54 13.22
CA ASP A 574 6.21 3.21 13.43
C ASP A 574 7.50 3.31 14.23
N LEU A 575 7.46 2.78 15.45
CA LEU A 575 8.56 2.74 16.41
C LEU A 575 9.53 1.61 16.13
N ALA A 576 9.22 0.73 15.17
CA ALA A 576 10.15 -0.30 14.74
C ALA A 576 11.37 0.36 14.07
N ALA A 577 12.56 -0.10 14.48
CA ALA A 577 13.79 0.39 13.90
C ALA A 577 13.86 0.01 12.41
N PRO A 578 14.19 0.94 11.51
CA PRO A 578 14.31 0.62 10.09
C PRO A 578 15.42 -0.39 9.84
N GLN A 579 15.16 -1.38 8.97
CA GLN A 579 16.18 -2.35 8.58
C GLN A 579 17.43 -1.70 7.95
N TYR A 580 17.23 -0.64 7.17
CA TYR A 580 18.31 0.06 6.48
C TYR A 580 18.07 1.57 6.51
N PRO A 581 19.16 2.38 6.54
CA PRO A 581 19.04 3.82 6.47
C PRO A 581 18.18 4.30 5.28
N PRO A 582 17.20 5.19 5.52
CA PRO A 582 16.42 5.77 4.44
C PRO A 582 17.20 6.85 3.69
N ALA A 583 16.69 7.26 2.53
CA ALA A 583 17.32 8.34 1.74
C ALA A 583 17.29 9.72 2.44
N SER A 584 16.38 9.91 3.42
CA SER A 584 16.24 11.09 4.26
C SER A 584 17.37 11.23 5.29
N ALA A 585 17.99 10.13 5.73
CA ALA A 585 18.99 10.14 6.81
C ALA A 585 20.18 11.08 6.55
N LEU A 586 20.72 11.65 7.62
CA LEU A 586 21.86 12.57 7.63
C LEU A 586 23.16 11.81 7.88
N ILE A 587 24.27 12.36 7.39
CA ILE A 587 25.62 11.86 7.70
C ILE A 587 26.28 12.85 8.64
N ILE A 588 26.70 12.36 9.79
CA ILE A 588 27.34 13.14 10.85
C ILE A 588 28.81 12.78 10.89
N PHE A 589 29.66 13.77 10.69
CA PHE A 589 31.10 13.57 10.64
C PHE A 589 31.69 13.70 12.04
N GLN A 590 32.24 12.60 12.54
CA GLN A 590 33.03 12.53 13.77
C GLN A 590 34.24 11.61 13.60
N ASP A 591 35.20 11.71 14.51
CA ASP A 591 36.38 10.85 14.56
C ASP A 591 36.02 9.41 15.00
N GLY A 592 36.89 8.45 14.69
CA GLY A 592 36.70 7.04 15.00
C GLY A 592 36.63 6.15 13.75
N GLU A 593 36.45 4.85 13.95
CA GLU A 593 36.37 3.86 12.87
C GLU A 593 35.53 2.65 13.30
N THR A 594 34.63 2.21 12.43
CA THR A 594 33.87 0.97 12.62
C THR A 594 34.12 0.03 11.47
N ALA A 595 34.39 -1.24 11.80
CA ALA A 595 34.53 -2.29 10.80
C ALA A 595 33.15 -2.74 10.28
N ASN A 596 33.06 -3.03 8.99
CA ASN A 596 31.88 -3.65 8.40
C ASN A 596 31.79 -5.12 8.85
N THR A 597 30.74 -5.48 9.59
CA THR A 597 30.51 -6.86 10.06
C THR A 597 29.54 -7.64 9.19
N GLU A 598 28.65 -6.96 8.47
CA GLU A 598 27.57 -7.59 7.69
C GLU A 598 28.01 -8.01 6.28
N GLY A 599 29.13 -7.45 5.81
CA GLY A 599 29.69 -7.77 4.51
C GLY A 599 29.14 -6.91 3.36
N LEU A 600 29.61 -7.22 2.15
CA LEU A 600 29.55 -6.31 1.01
C LEU A 600 28.14 -6.06 0.49
N TRP A 601 27.31 -7.11 0.34
CA TRP A 601 25.97 -6.98 -0.25
C TRP A 601 24.93 -6.35 0.67
N PRO A 602 24.85 -6.72 1.97
CA PRO A 602 24.03 -5.98 2.92
C PRO A 602 24.42 -4.49 2.98
N THR A 603 25.72 -4.19 3.01
CA THR A 603 26.23 -2.81 2.99
C THR A 603 25.85 -2.08 1.70
N TYR A 604 25.92 -2.74 0.54
CA TYR A 604 25.41 -2.20 -0.71
C TYR A 604 23.90 -1.90 -0.64
N ALA A 605 23.10 -2.80 -0.07
CA ALA A 605 21.65 -2.62 0.08
C ALA A 605 21.30 -1.43 0.97
N ALA A 606 22.05 -1.24 2.07
CA ALA A 606 21.93 -0.08 2.94
C ALA A 606 22.32 1.23 2.23
N MET A 607 23.51 1.24 1.63
CA MET A 607 24.08 2.47 1.07
C MET A 607 23.43 2.94 -0.24
N ARG A 608 22.75 2.07 -1.00
CA ARG A 608 22.14 2.45 -2.28
C ARG A 608 21.16 3.62 -2.17
N ARG A 609 20.44 3.72 -1.04
CA ARG A 609 19.45 4.78 -0.78
C ARG A 609 20.13 6.12 -0.47
N LEU A 610 21.33 6.06 0.10
CA LEU A 610 22.16 7.21 0.47
C LEU A 610 23.16 7.63 -0.61
N ALA A 611 23.22 6.92 -1.75
CA ALA A 611 24.18 7.19 -2.82
C ALA A 611 24.31 8.67 -3.25
N PRO A 612 23.24 9.50 -3.28
CA PRO A 612 23.37 10.93 -3.57
C PRO A 612 24.15 11.73 -2.51
N LYS A 613 24.08 11.30 -1.23
CA LYS A 613 24.72 11.94 -0.07
C LYS A 613 26.10 11.34 0.25
N ALA A 614 26.27 10.03 0.04
CA ALA A 614 27.48 9.26 0.30
C ALA A 614 28.10 8.69 -0.99
N LYS A 615 28.22 9.54 -2.03
CA LYS A 615 28.61 9.09 -3.37
C LYS A 615 29.94 8.35 -3.39
N GLU A 616 30.96 8.88 -2.72
CA GLU A 616 32.29 8.29 -2.70
C GLU A 616 32.30 6.92 -2.03
N THR A 617 31.63 6.79 -0.87
CA THR A 617 31.46 5.52 -0.16
C THR A 617 30.71 4.49 -1.01
N PHE A 618 29.60 4.90 -1.64
CA PHE A 618 28.81 4.00 -2.48
C PHE A 618 29.57 3.55 -3.75
N GLU A 619 30.31 4.47 -4.40
CA GLU A 619 31.17 4.13 -5.54
C GLU A 619 32.35 3.23 -5.14
N ALA A 620 32.88 3.38 -3.93
CA ALA A 620 33.91 2.49 -3.39
C ALA A 620 33.37 1.06 -3.22
N ILE A 621 32.15 0.90 -2.68
CA ILE A 621 31.46 -0.40 -2.57
C ILE A 621 31.26 -1.03 -3.95
N ILE A 622 30.81 -0.25 -4.95
CA ILE A 622 30.67 -0.76 -6.32
C ILE A 622 32.02 -1.22 -6.88
N LYS A 623 33.09 -0.44 -6.69
CA LYS A 623 34.43 -0.83 -7.15
C LYS A 623 34.95 -2.09 -6.47
N GLU A 624 34.64 -2.28 -5.19
CA GLU A 624 34.97 -3.51 -4.47
C GLU A 624 34.20 -4.71 -5.03
N ILE A 625 32.90 -4.54 -5.32
CA ILE A 625 32.07 -5.55 -6.01
C ILE A 625 32.66 -5.91 -7.38
N GLU A 626 33.13 -4.91 -8.13
CA GLU A 626 33.71 -5.08 -9.47
C GLU A 626 35.14 -5.65 -9.46
N ALA A 627 35.88 -5.54 -8.35
CA ALA A 627 37.27 -5.98 -8.25
C ALA A 627 37.40 -7.50 -8.34
N ASP A 628 36.42 -8.24 -7.80
CA ASP A 628 36.28 -9.69 -7.96
C ASP A 628 34.84 -10.05 -8.36
N PRO A 629 34.49 -9.94 -9.66
CA PRO A 629 33.12 -10.17 -10.12
C PRO A 629 32.60 -11.57 -9.78
N ARG A 630 33.48 -12.59 -9.72
CA ARG A 630 33.07 -13.97 -9.45
C ARG A 630 32.72 -14.16 -7.98
N ALA A 631 33.59 -13.72 -7.07
CA ALA A 631 33.34 -13.81 -5.64
C ALA A 631 32.12 -12.96 -5.25
N SER A 632 31.99 -11.76 -5.83
CA SER A 632 30.83 -10.91 -5.66
C SER A 632 29.54 -11.57 -6.14
N MET A 633 29.55 -12.27 -7.28
CA MET A 633 28.39 -13.02 -7.75
C MET A 633 28.02 -14.16 -6.79
N ASP A 634 29.00 -14.96 -6.32
CA ASP A 634 28.72 -16.03 -5.35
C ASP A 634 28.11 -15.47 -4.06
N ALA A 635 28.65 -14.34 -3.57
CA ALA A 635 28.12 -13.65 -2.40
C ALA A 635 26.71 -13.07 -2.64
N LEU A 636 26.41 -12.57 -3.85
CA LEU A 636 25.08 -12.06 -4.21
C LEU A 636 24.02 -13.17 -4.20
N MET A 637 24.43 -14.39 -4.59
CA MET A 637 23.55 -15.55 -4.58
C MET A 637 23.31 -16.10 -3.18
N ALA A 638 24.27 -15.90 -2.27
CA ALA A 638 24.11 -16.22 -0.86
C ALA A 638 23.35 -15.14 -0.07
N ALA A 639 23.32 -13.90 -0.57
CA ALA A 639 22.61 -12.79 0.06
C ALA A 639 21.09 -12.98 0.03
N ASP A 640 20.46 -12.58 1.14
CA ASP A 640 19.01 -12.60 1.33
C ASP A 640 18.35 -11.43 0.59
N PHE A 641 18.32 -11.53 -0.73
CA PHE A 641 17.62 -10.60 -1.60
C PHE A 641 16.44 -11.29 -2.28
N GLU A 642 15.29 -10.61 -2.25
CA GLU A 642 14.18 -10.91 -3.14
C GLU A 642 14.64 -10.95 -4.62
N PRO A 643 14.06 -11.79 -5.49
CA PRO A 643 14.50 -11.95 -6.88
C PRO A 643 14.65 -10.62 -7.64
N GLY A 644 13.69 -9.70 -7.47
CA GLY A 644 13.71 -8.34 -8.02
C GLY A 644 14.89 -7.52 -7.54
N GLN A 645 15.17 -7.55 -6.24
CA GLN A 645 16.28 -6.81 -5.63
C GLN A 645 17.63 -7.39 -6.03
N ARG A 646 17.73 -8.73 -6.11
CA ARG A 646 18.94 -9.43 -6.55
C ARG A 646 19.29 -9.06 -7.98
N MET A 647 18.31 -9.09 -8.89
CA MET A 647 18.55 -8.72 -10.28
C MET A 647 18.86 -7.22 -10.43
N ARG A 648 18.18 -6.36 -9.68
CA ARG A 648 18.51 -4.92 -9.61
C ARG A 648 19.95 -4.71 -9.16
N ALA A 649 20.40 -5.40 -8.11
CA ALA A 649 21.77 -5.31 -7.61
C ALA A 649 22.79 -5.78 -8.67
N PHE A 650 22.52 -6.92 -9.33
CA PHE A 650 23.34 -7.46 -10.41
C PHE A 650 23.52 -6.48 -11.59
N VAL A 651 22.44 -5.82 -11.99
CA VAL A 651 22.46 -4.82 -13.08
C VAL A 651 23.10 -3.52 -12.61
N ARG A 652 22.71 -3.00 -11.44
CA ARG A 652 23.12 -1.69 -10.92
C ARG A 652 24.62 -1.60 -10.64
N THR A 653 25.24 -2.69 -10.21
CA THR A 653 26.68 -2.79 -9.91
C THR A 653 27.53 -3.02 -11.16
N GLY A 654 26.92 -3.20 -12.33
CA GLY A 654 27.63 -3.49 -13.57
C GLY A 654 28.11 -4.94 -13.72
N LEU A 655 27.85 -5.81 -12.74
CA LEU A 655 28.21 -7.23 -12.84
C LEU A 655 27.65 -7.90 -14.11
N VAL A 656 26.46 -7.49 -14.57
CA VAL A 656 25.85 -7.99 -15.82
C VAL A 656 26.77 -7.89 -17.04
N SER A 657 27.68 -6.92 -17.10
CA SER A 657 28.65 -6.73 -18.20
C SER A 657 30.06 -7.26 -17.89
N ARG A 658 30.25 -7.97 -16.76
CA ARG A 658 31.53 -8.56 -16.36
C ARG A 658 31.64 -10.04 -16.73
N ASN A 659 32.87 -10.48 -16.95
CA ASN A 659 33.20 -11.88 -17.16
C ASN A 659 33.40 -12.59 -15.81
N PHE A 660 32.97 -13.84 -15.72
CA PHE A 660 33.00 -14.63 -14.49
C PHE A 660 33.79 -15.95 -14.62
N ARG A 661 34.45 -16.21 -15.76
CA ARG A 661 35.09 -17.50 -16.03
C ARG A 661 36.07 -17.93 -14.92
N ARG A 662 35.87 -19.16 -14.41
CA ARG A 662 36.84 -19.87 -13.56
C ARG A 662 37.90 -20.59 -14.41
N GLU A 663 39.08 -20.82 -13.83
CA GLU A 663 40.10 -21.72 -14.43
C GLU A 663 39.64 -23.19 -14.40
N GLU A 664 38.83 -23.58 -13.41
CA GLU A 664 38.17 -24.90 -13.32
C GLU A 664 36.65 -24.73 -13.05
N PRO A 665 35.76 -25.37 -13.83
CA PRO A 665 34.32 -25.28 -13.63
C PRO A 665 33.89 -26.00 -12.33
N ALA A 666 32.87 -25.49 -11.64
CA ALA A 666 32.26 -26.19 -10.51
C ALA A 666 31.61 -27.51 -10.96
N GLU A 667 31.67 -28.57 -10.15
CA GLU A 667 30.99 -29.85 -10.46
C GLU A 667 29.46 -29.68 -10.63
N LYS A 668 28.85 -28.72 -9.92
CA LYS A 668 27.44 -28.33 -10.11
C LYS A 668 27.19 -26.93 -9.53
N PRO A 669 26.66 -25.96 -10.31
CA PRO A 669 26.31 -24.65 -9.77
C PRO A 669 25.07 -24.76 -8.86
N SER A 670 25.07 -24.00 -7.76
CA SER A 670 23.99 -23.98 -6.75
C SER A 670 22.77 -23.17 -7.20
N SER A 671 22.93 -22.35 -8.24
CA SER A 671 21.88 -21.51 -8.80
C SER A 671 22.18 -21.21 -10.26
N LEU A 672 21.20 -20.67 -10.97
CA LEU A 672 21.32 -20.48 -12.41
C LEU A 672 22.01 -19.14 -12.80
N LEU A 673 22.10 -18.17 -11.87
CA LEU A 673 23.08 -17.06 -11.94
C LEU A 673 24.52 -17.54 -11.67
N ALA A 674 24.72 -18.54 -10.80
CA ALA A 674 26.02 -19.20 -10.67
C ALA A 674 26.40 -20.00 -11.93
N ALA A 675 25.42 -20.55 -12.65
CA ALA A 675 25.67 -21.20 -13.95
C ALA A 675 26.09 -20.22 -15.05
N LEU A 676 25.53 -19.01 -15.07
CA LEU A 676 26.02 -17.88 -15.88
C LEU A 676 27.48 -17.55 -15.52
N ALA A 677 27.80 -17.60 -14.22
CA ALA A 677 29.15 -17.30 -13.76
C ALA A 677 30.19 -18.33 -14.23
N ASP A 678 29.81 -19.61 -14.22
CA ASP A 678 30.72 -20.71 -14.59
C ASP A 678 30.66 -21.05 -16.10
N ALA A 679 29.89 -20.31 -16.90
CA ALA A 679 29.68 -20.55 -18.34
C ALA A 679 29.28 -22.01 -18.67
N ALA A 680 28.50 -22.64 -17.77
CA ALA A 680 28.27 -24.09 -17.77
C ALA A 680 27.22 -24.53 -18.82
N HIS A 681 27.69 -24.92 -20.01
CA HIS A 681 26.84 -25.40 -21.11
C HIS A 681 25.90 -26.55 -20.69
N ASP A 682 26.44 -27.54 -19.95
CA ASP A 682 25.69 -28.71 -19.50
C ASP A 682 24.52 -28.32 -18.58
N TYR A 683 24.68 -27.23 -17.81
CA TYR A 683 23.62 -26.73 -16.94
C TYR A 683 22.52 -26.01 -17.74
N ILE A 684 22.91 -25.24 -18.77
CA ILE A 684 21.98 -24.62 -19.73
C ILE A 684 21.22 -25.70 -20.51
N GLU A 685 21.87 -26.81 -20.86
CA GLU A 685 21.21 -27.95 -21.50
C GLU A 685 20.18 -28.62 -20.58
N ALA A 686 20.51 -28.78 -19.30
CA ALA A 686 19.62 -29.40 -18.33
C ALA A 686 18.42 -28.51 -17.91
N HIS A 687 18.60 -27.18 -17.79
CA HIS A 687 17.63 -26.27 -17.16
C HIS A 687 17.18 -25.08 -18.04
N GLY A 688 17.80 -24.84 -19.20
CA GLY A 688 17.45 -23.74 -20.10
C GLY A 688 16.31 -24.14 -21.03
N SER A 689 16.61 -24.90 -22.07
CA SER A 689 15.67 -25.66 -22.90
C SER A 689 16.48 -26.42 -23.96
N ALA A 690 15.89 -27.44 -24.59
CA ALA A 690 16.57 -28.15 -25.68
C ALA A 690 16.88 -27.25 -26.89
N ALA A 691 16.14 -26.15 -27.05
CA ALA A 691 16.40 -25.14 -28.07
C ALA A 691 17.59 -24.25 -27.69
N LEU A 692 17.62 -23.78 -26.43
CA LEU A 692 18.68 -22.92 -25.91
C LEU A 692 20.06 -23.59 -25.93
N ALA A 693 20.11 -24.89 -25.61
CA ALA A 693 21.35 -25.67 -25.66
C ALA A 693 22.00 -25.70 -27.04
N ARG A 694 21.23 -25.57 -28.13
CA ARG A 694 21.77 -25.61 -29.51
C ARG A 694 22.30 -24.26 -29.97
N VAL A 695 21.89 -23.18 -29.31
CA VAL A 695 22.19 -21.79 -29.68
C VAL A 695 23.68 -21.53 -29.89
N PRO A 696 24.61 -21.99 -29.03
CA PRO A 696 26.05 -21.76 -29.24
C PRO A 696 26.56 -22.35 -30.57
N SER A 697 25.93 -23.42 -31.07
CA SER A 697 26.31 -24.10 -32.31
C SER A 697 25.58 -23.57 -33.55
N THR A 698 24.37 -23.05 -33.38
CA THR A 698 23.50 -22.60 -34.49
C THR A 698 23.51 -21.09 -34.70
N GLY A 699 23.80 -20.30 -33.65
CA GLY A 699 23.71 -18.85 -33.64
C GLY A 699 22.28 -18.30 -33.72
N VAL A 700 21.26 -19.15 -33.50
CA VAL A 700 19.83 -18.86 -33.69
C VAL A 700 19.09 -19.11 -32.37
N ASP A 701 18.28 -18.14 -31.93
CA ASP A 701 17.44 -18.25 -30.73
C ASP A 701 15.99 -18.57 -31.10
N ASP A 702 15.63 -19.84 -30.99
CA ASP A 702 14.27 -20.34 -31.28
C ASP A 702 13.26 -20.13 -30.13
N VAL A 703 13.71 -19.63 -28.98
CA VAL A 703 12.92 -19.48 -27.74
C VAL A 703 12.13 -18.17 -27.71
N THR A 704 12.62 -17.13 -28.37
CA THR A 704 11.97 -15.81 -28.37
C THR A 704 11.03 -15.65 -29.57
N ARG A 705 9.77 -16.10 -29.44
CA ARG A 705 8.75 -16.09 -30.52
C ARG A 705 7.62 -15.07 -30.31
N PRO A 706 7.13 -14.36 -31.36
CA PRO A 706 5.99 -13.44 -31.29
C PRO A 706 4.69 -14.01 -30.74
N MET A 707 4.40 -15.30 -30.96
CA MET A 707 3.15 -15.94 -30.53
C MET A 707 3.02 -16.01 -29.00
N LEU A 708 4.12 -15.92 -28.26
CA LEU A 708 4.12 -15.96 -26.80
C LEU A 708 3.67 -14.63 -26.20
N LEU A 709 3.95 -13.50 -26.87
CA LEU A 709 3.41 -12.19 -26.47
C LEU A 709 1.88 -12.19 -26.54
N MET A 710 1.31 -12.68 -27.66
CA MET A 710 -0.15 -12.82 -27.81
C MET A 710 -0.78 -13.77 -26.79
N SER A 711 -0.05 -14.83 -26.39
CA SER A 711 -0.51 -15.77 -25.37
C SER A 711 -0.46 -15.17 -23.96
N ALA A 712 0.58 -14.36 -23.69
CA ALA A 712 0.74 -13.65 -22.43
C ALA A 712 -0.35 -12.60 -22.21
N THR A 713 -0.81 -11.93 -23.26
CA THR A 713 -1.91 -10.95 -23.22
C THR A 713 -3.31 -11.56 -23.29
N GLY A 714 -3.45 -12.89 -23.38
CA GLY A 714 -4.74 -13.58 -23.46
C GLY A 714 -5.32 -13.96 -22.09
N GLU A 715 -6.64 -14.19 -22.03
CA GLU A 715 -7.41 -14.51 -20.82
C GLU A 715 -7.13 -15.90 -20.20
N ALA A 716 -6.32 -16.75 -20.86
CA ALA A 716 -6.04 -18.09 -20.36
C ALA A 716 -5.22 -18.07 -19.04
N PRO A 717 -5.42 -19.02 -18.10
CA PRO A 717 -4.64 -19.09 -16.86
C PRO A 717 -3.13 -19.22 -17.12
N THR A 718 -2.31 -18.80 -16.15
CA THR A 718 -0.85 -18.88 -16.27
C THR A 718 -0.42 -20.34 -16.39
N PRO A 719 0.28 -20.72 -17.48
CA PRO A 719 0.67 -22.10 -17.68
C PRO A 719 1.59 -22.55 -16.53
N SER A 720 1.38 -23.78 -16.05
CA SER A 720 2.18 -24.35 -14.97
C SER A 720 3.67 -24.32 -15.30
N THR A 721 4.46 -23.84 -14.34
CA THR A 721 5.93 -23.76 -14.38
C THR A 721 6.58 -24.92 -13.61
N ALA A 722 5.87 -26.04 -13.42
CA ALA A 722 6.38 -27.18 -12.64
C ALA A 722 7.56 -27.93 -13.30
N ASN A 723 7.93 -27.59 -14.54
CA ASN A 723 9.13 -28.11 -15.20
C ASN A 723 10.34 -27.27 -14.75
N ASP A 724 11.50 -27.88 -14.55
CA ASP A 724 12.73 -27.13 -14.20
C ASP A 724 13.33 -26.36 -15.41
N GLN A 725 12.76 -26.52 -16.61
CA GLN A 725 13.22 -25.83 -17.83
C GLN A 725 12.74 -24.37 -17.87
N LEU A 726 13.57 -23.50 -17.32
CA LEU A 726 13.28 -22.09 -17.13
C LEU A 726 13.15 -21.31 -18.43
N CYS A 727 13.68 -21.75 -19.58
CA CYS A 727 13.55 -21.01 -20.84
C CYS A 727 12.44 -21.54 -21.75
N ASP A 728 11.55 -22.42 -21.28
CA ASP A 728 10.40 -22.89 -22.07
C ASP A 728 9.29 -21.83 -22.22
N ASP A 729 8.37 -22.07 -23.18
CA ASP A 729 7.23 -21.21 -23.52
C ASP A 729 6.36 -20.89 -22.28
N ALA A 730 6.08 -21.88 -21.42
CA ALA A 730 5.24 -21.70 -20.23
C ALA A 730 5.84 -20.66 -19.26
N HIS A 731 7.12 -20.80 -18.93
CA HIS A 731 7.82 -19.84 -18.08
C HIS A 731 7.95 -18.47 -18.77
N ARG A 732 8.04 -18.40 -20.11
CA ARG A 732 8.15 -17.12 -20.83
C ARG A 732 6.84 -16.35 -20.72
N ILE A 733 5.73 -17.06 -20.91
CA ILE A 733 4.38 -16.51 -20.75
C ILE A 733 4.20 -16.00 -19.32
N ALA A 734 4.62 -16.78 -18.31
CA ALA A 734 4.57 -16.35 -16.91
C ALA A 734 5.38 -15.05 -16.66
N ALA A 735 6.63 -14.99 -17.12
CA ALA A 735 7.49 -13.81 -16.96
C ALA A 735 6.97 -12.56 -17.71
N LEU A 736 6.37 -12.74 -18.89
CA LEU A 736 5.73 -11.65 -19.63
C LEU A 736 4.48 -11.15 -18.90
N ARG A 737 3.69 -12.05 -18.31
CA ARG A 737 2.51 -11.68 -17.52
C ARG A 737 2.85 -10.94 -16.25
N GLU A 738 3.89 -11.36 -15.54
CA GLU A 738 4.45 -10.60 -14.41
C GLU A 738 4.82 -9.17 -14.84
N CYS A 739 5.51 -9.03 -15.99
CA CYS A 739 5.88 -7.73 -16.52
C CYS A 739 4.66 -6.86 -16.87
N PHE A 740 3.62 -7.43 -17.47
CA PHE A 740 2.41 -6.69 -17.86
C PHE A 740 1.52 -6.35 -16.66
N ALA A 741 1.49 -7.18 -15.62
CA ALA A 741 0.82 -6.86 -14.36
C ALA A 741 1.42 -5.61 -13.70
N ASN A 742 2.70 -5.31 -13.96
CA ASN A 742 3.41 -4.15 -13.46
C ASN A 742 3.38 -2.93 -14.41
N ASP A 743 2.47 -2.87 -15.39
CA ASP A 743 2.42 -1.79 -16.40
C ASP A 743 2.33 -0.38 -15.79
N LEU A 744 1.45 -0.21 -14.82
CA LEU A 744 1.27 1.08 -14.16
C LEU A 744 2.51 1.47 -13.35
N ALA A 745 3.11 0.53 -12.64
CA ALA A 745 4.36 0.74 -11.89
C ALA A 745 5.51 1.11 -12.84
N LEU A 746 5.64 0.43 -13.97
CA LEU A 746 6.64 0.72 -15.01
C LEU A 746 6.42 2.11 -15.63
N THR A 747 5.17 2.46 -15.93
CA THR A 747 4.80 3.79 -16.43
C THR A 747 5.17 4.89 -15.43
N ARG A 748 4.95 4.65 -14.13
CA ARG A 748 5.29 5.58 -13.04
C ARG A 748 6.79 5.78 -12.86
N LEU A 749 7.67 4.86 -13.30
CA LEU A 749 9.11 5.06 -13.24
C LEU A 749 9.57 6.24 -14.12
N GLY A 750 8.87 6.51 -15.24
CA GLY A 750 9.23 7.56 -16.19
C GLY A 750 10.57 7.34 -16.91
N THR A 751 11.22 6.19 -16.73
CA THR A 751 12.51 5.84 -17.34
C THR A 751 12.35 5.06 -18.65
N ILE A 752 11.18 4.48 -18.91
CA ILE A 752 10.96 3.53 -20.00
C ILE A 752 11.20 4.18 -21.38
N SER A 753 10.79 5.43 -21.58
CA SER A 753 11.06 6.16 -22.82
C SER A 753 12.56 6.34 -23.11
N ASN A 754 13.36 6.64 -22.08
CA ASN A 754 14.81 6.75 -22.21
C ASN A 754 15.45 5.39 -22.48
N LEU A 755 15.05 4.36 -21.71
CA LEU A 755 15.51 2.98 -21.91
C LEU A 755 15.18 2.45 -23.31
N ARG A 756 13.98 2.75 -23.80
CA ARG A 756 13.54 2.44 -25.17
C ARG A 756 14.45 3.13 -26.19
N SER A 757 14.73 4.42 -26.02
CA SER A 757 15.62 5.17 -26.91
C SER A 757 17.03 4.56 -26.95
N THR A 758 17.61 4.24 -25.78
CA THR A 758 18.91 3.58 -25.69
C THR A 758 18.89 2.18 -26.30
N ALA A 759 17.84 1.38 -26.05
CA ALA A 759 17.68 0.07 -26.66
C ALA A 759 17.59 0.15 -28.20
N LEU A 760 16.89 1.15 -28.75
CA LEU A 760 16.84 1.39 -30.20
C LEU A 760 18.22 1.76 -30.79
N GLN A 761 19.07 2.47 -30.03
CA GLN A 761 20.44 2.76 -30.42
C GLN A 761 21.32 1.50 -30.39
N LEU A 762 21.27 0.72 -29.30
CA LEU A 762 22.02 -0.52 -29.14
C LEU A 762 21.60 -1.62 -30.11
N ARG A 763 20.36 -1.59 -30.62
CA ARG A 763 19.85 -2.55 -31.62
C ARG A 763 20.73 -2.66 -32.86
N VAL A 764 21.35 -1.57 -33.31
CA VAL A 764 22.22 -1.55 -34.50
C VAL A 764 23.37 -2.57 -34.39
N THR A 765 23.76 -2.90 -33.17
CA THR A 765 24.85 -3.81 -32.82
C THR A 765 24.46 -5.29 -32.87
N LEU A 766 23.19 -5.63 -32.63
CA LEU A 766 22.67 -7.02 -32.71
C LEU A 766 22.79 -7.58 -34.14
N GLN A 767 22.64 -6.70 -35.14
CA GLN A 767 22.85 -7.04 -36.55
C GLN A 767 24.28 -7.49 -36.86
N GLN A 768 25.27 -7.10 -36.04
CA GLN A 768 26.68 -7.43 -36.23
C GLN A 768 27.09 -8.77 -35.59
N LEU A 769 26.40 -9.20 -34.53
CA LEU A 769 26.66 -10.47 -33.83
C LEU A 769 26.13 -11.70 -34.58
N GLY A 770 25.40 -11.52 -35.69
CA GLY A 770 24.70 -12.60 -36.39
C GLY A 770 23.50 -13.16 -35.62
N VAL A 771 23.22 -12.61 -34.42
CA VAL A 771 22.07 -12.92 -33.56
C VAL A 771 20.81 -12.29 -34.16
N ASP A 772 20.34 -13.00 -35.17
CA ASP A 772 18.98 -13.46 -35.40
C ASP A 772 17.78 -12.49 -35.46
N LYS A 773 16.84 -12.92 -36.28
CA LYS A 773 15.58 -12.27 -36.63
C LYS A 773 14.67 -12.07 -35.42
N SER A 774 14.91 -12.67 -34.26
CA SER A 774 14.06 -12.60 -33.06
C SER A 774 13.81 -11.16 -32.58
N VAL A 775 14.83 -10.29 -32.58
CA VAL A 775 14.69 -8.85 -32.23
C VAL A 775 13.75 -8.13 -33.20
N LEU A 776 13.89 -8.41 -34.50
CA LEU A 776 13.02 -7.89 -35.56
C LEU A 776 11.59 -8.41 -35.38
N HIS A 777 11.42 -9.66 -34.98
CA HIS A 777 10.11 -10.27 -34.73
C HIS A 777 9.44 -9.70 -33.46
N THR A 778 10.19 -9.46 -32.37
CA THR A 778 9.70 -8.75 -31.18
C THR A 778 9.27 -7.34 -31.55
N LEU A 779 10.08 -6.59 -32.31
CA LEU A 779 9.70 -5.26 -32.79
C LEU A 779 8.47 -5.28 -33.71
N LEU A 780 8.37 -6.22 -34.64
CA LEU A 780 7.19 -6.39 -35.51
C LEU A 780 5.93 -6.74 -34.71
N ALA A 781 6.06 -7.53 -33.64
CA ALA A 781 4.98 -7.81 -32.72
C ALA A 781 4.60 -6.55 -31.93
N LEU A 782 5.58 -5.78 -31.44
CA LEU A 782 5.37 -4.53 -30.72
C LEU A 782 4.77 -3.43 -31.59
N ASP A 783 5.14 -3.32 -32.86
CA ASP A 783 4.48 -2.41 -33.81
C ASP A 783 3.00 -2.81 -34.01
N ALA A 784 2.68 -4.11 -33.96
CA ALA A 784 1.28 -4.57 -33.98
C ALA A 784 0.50 -4.26 -32.68
N PHE A 785 1.19 -4.09 -31.54
CA PHE A 785 0.59 -3.61 -30.28
C PHE A 785 0.53 -2.06 -30.24
N GLY A 786 1.53 -1.37 -30.78
CA GLY A 786 1.67 0.09 -30.74
C GLY A 786 0.74 0.86 -31.70
N ASP A 787 0.25 0.21 -32.77
CA ASP A 787 -0.78 0.75 -33.66
C ASP A 787 -2.20 0.25 -33.32
N GLY A 788 -2.37 -0.55 -32.26
CA GLY A 788 -3.65 -1.16 -31.85
C GLY A 788 -4.21 -0.60 -30.54
N ASN A 789 -5.53 -0.76 -30.33
CA ASN A 789 -6.22 -0.52 -29.04
C ASN A 789 -5.77 -1.54 -27.97
N SER A 790 -4.51 -1.53 -27.54
CA SER A 790 -4.07 -2.32 -26.38
C SER A 790 -4.11 -1.46 -25.12
N GLU A 791 -4.60 -2.02 -24.01
CA GLU A 791 -4.61 -1.38 -22.69
C GLU A 791 -3.21 -1.29 -22.05
N LEU A 792 -2.19 -1.88 -22.69
CA LEU A 792 -0.81 -1.94 -22.20
C LEU A 792 -0.05 -0.67 -22.57
N GLY A 793 0.46 0.05 -21.56
CA GLY A 793 1.30 1.24 -21.70
C GLY A 793 2.79 0.92 -21.88
N ASP A 794 3.60 1.33 -20.90
CA ASP A 794 5.06 1.23 -20.98
C ASP A 794 5.60 -0.22 -20.87
N SER A 795 4.87 -1.14 -20.22
CA SER A 795 5.26 -2.55 -20.10
C SER A 795 5.36 -3.27 -21.44
N ALA A 796 4.62 -2.83 -22.46
CA ALA A 796 4.70 -3.40 -23.80
C ALA A 796 6.14 -3.34 -24.34
N TRP A 797 6.93 -2.32 -24.00
CA TRP A 797 8.30 -2.17 -24.50
C TRP A 797 9.34 -2.99 -23.73
N MET A 798 9.01 -3.47 -22.53
CA MET A 798 9.96 -4.15 -21.64
C MET A 798 10.57 -5.43 -22.23
N PRO A 799 9.83 -6.31 -22.94
CA PRO A 799 10.42 -7.46 -23.61
C PRO A 799 11.51 -7.11 -24.62
N PHE A 800 11.36 -5.98 -25.32
CA PHE A 800 12.39 -5.50 -26.25
C PHE A 800 13.57 -4.88 -25.49
N ILE A 801 13.30 -4.02 -24.50
CA ILE A 801 14.34 -3.37 -23.68
C ILE A 801 15.21 -4.45 -23.01
N SER A 802 14.59 -5.37 -22.28
CA SER A 802 15.25 -6.45 -21.55
C SER A 802 16.20 -7.26 -22.45
N TYR A 803 15.69 -7.75 -23.58
CA TYR A 803 16.47 -8.57 -24.52
C TYR A 803 17.68 -7.84 -25.11
N VAL A 804 17.51 -6.58 -25.55
CA VAL A 804 18.60 -5.79 -26.15
C VAL A 804 19.70 -5.50 -25.13
N PHE A 805 19.32 -5.09 -23.92
CA PHE A 805 20.28 -4.79 -22.85
C PHE A 805 21.02 -6.06 -22.41
N ALA A 806 20.33 -7.19 -22.28
CA ALA A 806 20.93 -8.48 -21.93
C ALA A 806 22.02 -8.90 -22.94
N ILE A 807 21.72 -8.90 -24.24
CA ILE A 807 22.71 -9.28 -25.27
C ILE A 807 23.88 -8.31 -25.30
N THR A 808 23.61 -7.00 -25.20
CA THR A 808 24.69 -6.01 -25.21
C THR A 808 25.62 -6.21 -24.01
N ALA A 809 25.07 -6.40 -22.81
CA ALA A 809 25.85 -6.61 -21.60
C ALA A 809 26.70 -7.89 -21.67
N ARG A 810 26.11 -9.03 -22.05
CA ARG A 810 26.85 -10.29 -22.18
C ARG A 810 27.82 -10.31 -23.36
N GLY A 811 27.50 -9.61 -24.44
CA GLY A 811 28.41 -9.40 -25.57
C GLY A 811 29.65 -8.60 -25.19
N VAL A 812 29.51 -7.57 -24.34
CA VAL A 812 30.64 -6.84 -23.76
C VAL A 812 31.45 -7.74 -22.81
N ALA A 813 30.78 -8.46 -21.90
CA ALA A 813 31.41 -9.37 -20.94
C ALA A 813 32.28 -10.46 -21.60
N ASN A 814 31.79 -11.02 -22.70
CA ASN A 814 32.44 -12.10 -23.45
C ASN A 814 33.40 -11.57 -24.55
N GLY A 815 33.60 -10.25 -24.64
CA GLY A 815 34.52 -9.64 -25.61
C GLY A 815 34.07 -9.70 -27.07
N LYS A 816 32.80 -10.06 -27.32
CA LYS A 816 32.18 -10.04 -28.66
C LYS A 816 31.87 -8.61 -29.13
N LEU A 817 31.65 -7.70 -28.19
CA LEU A 817 31.42 -6.28 -28.42
C LEU A 817 32.56 -5.46 -27.81
N ALA A 818 33.60 -5.22 -28.61
CA ALA A 818 34.83 -4.57 -28.15
C ALA A 818 34.84 -3.03 -28.27
N ASP A 819 33.82 -2.42 -28.89
CA ASP A 819 33.74 -0.96 -28.99
C ASP A 819 33.43 -0.35 -27.61
N PRO A 820 34.28 0.54 -27.05
CA PRO A 820 34.06 1.19 -25.77
C PRO A 820 32.74 1.99 -25.69
N ALA A 821 32.17 2.41 -26.83
CA ALA A 821 30.88 3.07 -26.88
C ALA A 821 29.74 2.21 -26.29
N PHE A 822 29.85 0.87 -26.37
CA PHE A 822 28.85 -0.03 -25.80
C PHE A 822 28.91 -0.10 -24.29
N ALA A 823 30.11 -0.23 -23.73
CA ALA A 823 30.30 -0.16 -22.28
C ALA A 823 29.81 1.20 -21.73
N ALA A 824 30.16 2.30 -22.39
CA ALA A 824 29.70 3.63 -21.99
C ALA A 824 28.17 3.82 -22.08
N ALA A 825 27.52 3.27 -23.11
CA ALA A 825 26.07 3.31 -23.26
C ALA A 825 25.35 2.45 -22.19
N LEU A 826 25.93 1.30 -21.84
CA LEU A 826 25.45 0.49 -20.72
C LEU A 826 25.60 1.25 -19.41
N ASP A 827 26.80 1.70 -19.06
CA ASP A 827 27.08 2.40 -17.79
C ASP A 827 26.14 3.60 -17.54
N GLY A 828 25.82 4.35 -18.60
CA GLY A 828 24.86 5.46 -18.52
C GLY A 828 23.41 5.03 -18.28
N ALA A 829 23.01 3.84 -18.73
CA ALA A 829 21.63 3.34 -18.67
C ALA A 829 21.36 2.35 -17.53
N LEU A 830 22.38 1.65 -17.01
CA LEU A 830 22.27 0.68 -15.91
C LEU A 830 21.51 1.22 -14.68
N PRO A 831 21.68 2.48 -14.22
CA PRO A 831 20.90 3.01 -13.10
C PRO A 831 19.38 2.93 -13.35
N GLN A 832 18.94 3.37 -14.53
CA GLN A 832 17.52 3.41 -14.89
C GLN A 832 16.99 2.01 -15.22
N LEU A 833 17.83 1.18 -15.85
CA LEU A 833 17.50 -0.20 -16.17
C LEU A 833 17.28 -1.00 -14.89
N ALA A 834 18.13 -0.83 -13.89
CA ALA A 834 18.05 -1.56 -12.64
C ALA A 834 16.72 -1.30 -11.87
N GLU A 835 16.15 -0.09 -11.96
CA GLU A 835 14.80 0.18 -11.43
C GLU A 835 13.74 -0.61 -12.20
N ALA A 836 13.74 -0.56 -13.53
CA ALA A 836 12.77 -1.26 -14.37
C ALA A 836 12.87 -2.80 -14.23
N VAL A 837 14.09 -3.31 -14.08
CA VAL A 837 14.40 -4.72 -13.85
C VAL A 837 13.73 -5.25 -12.59
N SER A 838 13.64 -4.46 -11.52
CA SER A 838 13.02 -4.90 -10.27
C SER A 838 11.53 -5.18 -10.40
N LEU A 839 10.87 -4.64 -11.43
CA LEU A 839 9.46 -4.85 -11.76
C LEU A 839 9.22 -5.96 -12.80
N ALA A 840 10.28 -6.51 -13.38
CA ALA A 840 10.18 -7.63 -14.33
C ALA A 840 11.38 -8.60 -14.20
N PRO A 841 11.77 -9.05 -13.00
CA PRO A 841 13.00 -9.80 -12.78
C PRO A 841 13.07 -11.09 -13.57
N GLN A 842 11.97 -11.85 -13.67
CA GLN A 842 11.97 -13.13 -14.39
C GLN A 842 12.20 -12.92 -15.89
N LEU A 843 11.66 -11.85 -16.47
CA LEU A 843 11.87 -11.51 -17.87
C LEU A 843 13.35 -11.26 -18.16
N PHE A 844 13.99 -10.42 -17.34
CA PHE A 844 15.43 -10.12 -17.44
C PHE A 844 16.30 -11.33 -17.17
N TYR A 845 15.95 -12.12 -16.15
CA TYR A 845 16.67 -13.34 -15.81
C TYR A 845 16.81 -14.27 -17.01
N ARG A 846 15.70 -14.49 -17.70
CA ARG A 846 15.66 -15.30 -18.93
C ARG A 846 16.47 -14.70 -20.07
N ASP A 847 16.29 -13.39 -20.30
CA ASP A 847 16.97 -12.73 -21.42
C ASP A 847 18.49 -12.71 -21.23
N ILE A 848 18.98 -12.61 -20.00
CA ILE A 848 20.41 -12.69 -19.67
C ILE A 848 20.96 -14.10 -19.96
N LEU A 849 20.20 -15.15 -19.68
CA LEU A 849 20.60 -16.53 -20.01
C LEU A 849 20.66 -16.78 -21.51
N THR A 850 19.64 -16.31 -22.21
CA THR A 850 19.62 -16.36 -23.67
C THR A 850 20.79 -15.60 -24.26
N ALA A 851 21.05 -14.38 -23.75
CA ALA A 851 22.18 -13.57 -24.14
C ALA A 851 23.54 -14.24 -23.87
N GLU A 852 23.69 -14.92 -22.73
CA GLU A 852 24.92 -15.64 -22.42
C GLU A 852 25.14 -16.80 -23.40
N ALA A 853 24.13 -17.67 -23.58
CA ALA A 853 24.20 -18.77 -24.55
C ALA A 853 24.58 -18.30 -25.97
N LEU A 854 24.05 -17.15 -26.40
CA LEU A 854 24.37 -16.55 -27.70
C LEU A 854 25.81 -16.03 -27.81
N THR A 855 26.42 -15.62 -26.70
CA THR A 855 27.71 -14.92 -26.69
C THR A 855 28.88 -15.79 -26.18
N LEU A 856 28.61 -17.01 -25.70
CA LEU A 856 29.60 -17.98 -25.22
C LEU A 856 30.50 -18.60 -26.32
N SER A 857 30.14 -18.46 -27.60
CA SER A 857 30.85 -19.09 -28.74
C SER A 857 32.21 -18.49 -29.09
#